data_AF-A0A919K049-F1
#
_entry.id   AF-A0A919K049-F1
#
_cell.length_a   1.000
_cell.length_b   1.000
_cell.length_c   1.000
_cell.angle_alpha   90.00
_cell.angle_beta   90.00
_cell.angle_gamma   90.00
#
_symmetry.space_group_name_H-M   'P 1'
#
loop_
_entity.id
_entity.type
_entity.pdbx_description
1 polymer ?
#
loop_
_entity_poly.entity_id
_entity_poly.type
_entity_poly.pdbx_seq_one_letter_code
_entity_poly.pdbx_strand_id
1 'polypeptide(L)'
;MAQLTLQPARKTFAMAAAVLLLSSPAMSGTAHAAPGAPPTPGSAPTQAEPADRVPPADRDKLLAQGWRTSADRVWTTSGDANGFHVLTATASSGYTWETAASLSEPGFDTDRWIGNACVTGSGRRLVVVYAPRTFTNKAHLFDRGGFTAVVDLKTHQVTKLPVQSSLAYFNPGCGAGETAVISQFDGETREDPKDTTTESRLFTIDAAARKLSKPIHLATELSSPVPVGDGITAAAAGGLVTVSATGKVTRSAAATGVPFRLVPDRSGAVVFMDRADDQARVKRAAGGAVTELARGTTAELGLVRGDGGRAFITGRPAHVSTLPATVRQIAVAPGSELSTRGELAVQRVAASDPRLQANDPAVARAVDVTATVTASGKHLSFRMTPEVASPEAIAGRAANPKLGAAARTTGLSAAEAGSPTNPVEAERYCSVPRNDVANQAVQPKPRNVEWAVNQAIVGTLNQVASRPANWKNYGMPAYAPQTLFPAPALLPAGRVPAQIMLGIIAQESNMWQAARYALPGVPANPLMGNFYGRDIYNSTETDDWDINWADADCGYGLTQATDGMRLAGHEKTDENGNKVEIALPYQTQRAVAVDFTANIAYGLKILHEKWNQTYSAGLRVHNADPSAIENWFFAVWAYNSGFYPNKNDGSPWGVGWLNNPVNPRYDPLRHPFMTVYEDARTPQNWPYPEKVLGWAGNPITATESPGVELRGYNYAWWGTDQDKAKVKPPLELFCTADNKCDPNVKVQPNDPDVVNEKPGPCLNKNASGLYDLKCWAHSPVGWKAPAGSPCNTCGNEQLRFNPGYPWCSTAGQTGCESDGISYPPACSVSTAEIGDEIVDNVPADAPSPRPCGPKTPTAGTFDLAFAGESNGTYPSKIDFHQVGGGWQGHYWRGSTRTEAAQGGKLKVTGTWRLGSTWRYGAYEVKISVPEFGAWTEQAKYTIHLGGGKTRYRVINQTWQANKWISLGISRSRTGRPSR
;
A
#
# COMPACT_ATOMS: atom_id res chain seq x y z
N MET A 1 -59.25 -44.65 3.83
CA MET A 1 -58.40 -44.06 4.90
C MET A 1 -57.03 -44.70 4.73
N ALA A 2 -56.07 -43.98 4.13
CA ALA A 2 -54.98 -43.25 4.83
C ALA A 2 -53.91 -44.23 5.37
N GLN A 3 -52.59 -44.07 5.13
CA GLN A 3 -51.83 -42.92 4.63
C GLN A 3 -50.54 -43.37 3.90
N LEU A 4 -49.97 -42.52 3.03
CA LEU A 4 -48.69 -42.75 2.36
C LEU A 4 -47.51 -42.11 3.12
N THR A 5 -46.35 -42.78 3.11
CA THR A 5 -45.02 -42.16 2.98
C THR A 5 -44.03 -43.20 2.44
N LEU A 6 -43.26 -42.87 1.39
CA LEU A 6 -42.22 -43.75 0.85
C LEU A 6 -41.02 -42.94 0.31
N GLN A 7 -39.83 -43.49 0.54
CA GLN A 7 -38.53 -43.04 0.02
C GLN A 7 -37.95 -44.09 -0.96
N PRO A 8 -36.77 -43.90 -1.58
CA PRO A 8 -36.56 -44.27 -2.98
C PRO A 8 -35.81 -45.58 -3.22
N ALA A 9 -35.70 -46.01 -4.50
CA ALA A 9 -34.76 -47.04 -4.94
C ALA A 9 -34.19 -46.77 -6.35
N ARG A 10 -32.89 -47.10 -6.54
CA ARG A 10 -32.16 -47.23 -7.81
C ARG A 10 -31.62 -48.66 -7.93
N LYS A 11 -31.58 -49.22 -9.15
CA LYS A 11 -30.64 -50.23 -9.75
C LYS A 11 -31.22 -50.60 -11.14
N THR A 12 -30.54 -50.45 -12.29
CA THR A 12 -29.44 -51.27 -12.90
C THR A 12 -29.81 -52.75 -13.11
N PHE A 13 -29.37 -53.51 -14.13
CA PHE A 13 -28.26 -53.42 -15.12
C PHE A 13 -28.55 -54.37 -16.33
N ALA A 14 -27.92 -54.21 -17.52
CA ALA A 14 -27.34 -55.29 -18.35
C ALA A 14 -26.73 -54.78 -19.69
N MET A 15 -25.82 -55.56 -20.31
CA MET A 15 -24.97 -55.20 -21.46
C MET A 15 -25.30 -55.99 -22.74
N ALA A 16 -24.87 -55.50 -23.92
CA ALA A 16 -24.03 -56.22 -24.90
C ALA A 16 -23.63 -55.29 -26.08
N ALA A 17 -22.60 -55.65 -26.86
CA ALA A 17 -22.00 -54.83 -27.92
C ALA A 17 -21.87 -55.57 -29.27
N ALA A 18 -21.67 -54.83 -30.38
CA ALA A 18 -20.57 -55.04 -31.37
C ALA A 18 -20.88 -54.67 -32.86
N VAL A 19 -19.89 -54.00 -33.49
CA VAL A 19 -19.45 -54.07 -34.90
C VAL A 19 -20.13 -53.25 -36.02
N LEU A 20 -19.25 -52.80 -36.94
CA LEU A 20 -19.35 -51.86 -38.06
C LEU A 20 -20.29 -52.27 -39.21
N LEU A 21 -20.64 -51.29 -40.06
CA LEU A 21 -20.41 -51.38 -41.53
C LEU A 21 -20.45 -49.99 -42.22
N LEU A 22 -19.75 -49.87 -43.36
CA LEU A 22 -19.63 -48.64 -44.16
C LEU A 22 -20.73 -48.53 -45.23
N SER A 23 -21.07 -47.30 -45.64
CA SER A 23 -21.27 -46.95 -47.07
C SER A 23 -21.46 -45.45 -47.28
N SER A 24 -20.65 -44.86 -48.17
CA SER A 24 -21.00 -43.62 -48.88
C SER A 24 -21.82 -43.95 -50.14
N PRO A 25 -22.58 -42.99 -50.67
CA PRO A 25 -22.39 -42.74 -52.11
C PRO A 25 -22.31 -41.25 -52.51
N ALA A 26 -21.37 -41.02 -53.42
CA ALA A 26 -21.34 -40.09 -54.56
C ALA A 26 -22.10 -38.74 -54.54
N MET A 27 -21.37 -37.70 -54.94
CA MET A 27 -21.86 -36.37 -55.31
C MET A 27 -22.67 -36.36 -56.62
N SER A 28 -23.51 -35.34 -56.78
CA SER A 28 -23.72 -34.66 -58.06
C SER A 28 -23.79 -33.16 -57.79
N GLY A 29 -23.01 -32.37 -58.51
CA GLY A 29 -22.56 -31.06 -58.04
C GLY A 29 -23.38 -29.86 -58.51
N THR A 30 -23.35 -28.81 -57.70
CA THR A 30 -23.64 -27.43 -58.11
C THR A 30 -22.46 -26.55 -57.69
N ALA A 31 -22.07 -25.59 -58.54
CA ALA A 31 -20.85 -24.81 -58.36
C ALA A 31 -20.81 -24.06 -57.00
N HIS A 32 -19.66 -24.12 -56.32
CA HIS A 32 -19.38 -23.23 -55.19
C HIS A 32 -19.23 -21.80 -55.71
N ALA A 33 -20.21 -20.95 -55.43
CA ALA A 33 -19.94 -19.52 -55.33
C ALA A 33 -18.93 -19.29 -54.19
N ALA A 34 -17.99 -18.36 -54.37
CA ALA A 34 -17.05 -18.01 -53.33
C ALA A 34 -17.82 -17.60 -52.06
N PRO A 35 -17.39 -18.01 -50.85
CA PRO A 35 -18.00 -17.52 -49.62
C PRO A 35 -17.94 -15.99 -49.62
N GLY A 36 -19.11 -15.36 -49.51
CA GLY A 36 -19.22 -13.91 -49.52
C GLY A 36 -18.31 -13.30 -48.46
N ALA A 37 -17.72 -12.13 -48.76
CA ALA A 37 -16.87 -11.43 -47.83
C ALA A 37 -17.56 -11.33 -46.46
N PRO A 38 -16.82 -11.53 -45.34
CA PRO A 38 -17.42 -11.40 -44.02
C PRO A 38 -18.09 -10.02 -43.93
N PRO A 39 -19.30 -9.93 -43.32
CA PRO A 39 -19.97 -8.65 -43.20
C PRO A 39 -19.00 -7.68 -42.53
N THR A 40 -18.71 -6.57 -43.23
CA THR A 40 -17.88 -5.48 -42.69
C THR A 40 -18.38 -5.22 -41.28
N PRO A 41 -17.51 -5.22 -40.24
CA PRO A 41 -17.95 -4.99 -38.88
C PRO A 41 -18.76 -3.71 -38.85
N GLY A 42 -20.08 -3.83 -38.71
CA GLY A 42 -20.95 -2.70 -38.51
C GLY A 42 -20.42 -2.02 -37.28
N SER A 43 -19.96 -0.78 -37.42
CA SER A 43 -19.31 -0.05 -36.34
C SER A 43 -20.27 -0.03 -35.16
N ALA A 44 -19.99 -0.88 -34.17
CA ALA A 44 -20.62 -0.78 -32.87
C ALA A 44 -20.49 0.69 -32.45
N PRO A 45 -21.58 1.34 -32.01
CA PRO A 45 -21.55 2.77 -31.75
C PRO A 45 -20.41 3.03 -30.78
N THR A 46 -19.39 3.74 -31.26
CA THR A 46 -18.19 4.05 -30.49
C THR A 46 -18.69 4.77 -29.24
N GLN A 47 -18.68 4.09 -28.09
CA GLN A 47 -18.93 4.77 -26.83
C GLN A 47 -17.87 5.86 -26.76
N ALA A 48 -18.30 7.11 -26.82
CA ALA A 48 -17.41 8.24 -26.67
C ALA A 48 -16.63 8.03 -25.37
N GLU A 49 -15.30 8.09 -25.44
CA GLU A 49 -14.49 7.88 -24.24
C GLU A 49 -14.94 8.86 -23.14
N PRO A 50 -15.02 8.42 -21.87
CA PRO A 50 -15.44 9.29 -20.79
C PRO A 50 -14.55 10.53 -20.75
N ALA A 51 -15.13 11.70 -20.95
CA ALA A 51 -14.40 12.95 -20.86
C ALA A 51 -14.08 13.27 -19.38
N ASP A 52 -13.09 14.12 -19.16
CA ASP A 52 -12.78 14.76 -17.87
C ASP A 52 -13.89 15.74 -17.39
N ARG A 53 -14.95 15.95 -18.19
CA ARG A 53 -16.02 16.94 -17.95
C ARG A 53 -17.36 16.49 -18.54
N VAL A 54 -18.47 17.03 -18.03
CA VAL A 54 -19.77 16.89 -18.72
C VAL A 54 -19.74 17.68 -20.04
N PRO A 55 -20.06 17.07 -21.20
CA PRO A 55 -20.05 17.74 -22.50
C PRO A 55 -20.94 19.00 -22.49
N PRO A 56 -20.48 20.15 -23.01
CA PRO A 56 -21.22 21.41 -22.93
C PRO A 56 -22.69 21.33 -23.38
N ALA A 57 -22.98 20.55 -24.43
CA ALA A 57 -24.33 20.36 -24.95
C ALA A 57 -25.27 19.57 -24.01
N ASP A 58 -24.73 18.70 -23.15
CA ASP A 58 -25.51 17.86 -22.24
C ASP A 58 -25.68 18.46 -20.83
N ARG A 59 -24.99 19.57 -20.50
CA ARG A 59 -24.96 20.12 -19.13
C ARG A 59 -26.35 20.45 -18.58
N ASP A 60 -27.18 21.14 -19.36
CA ASP A 60 -28.55 21.51 -18.94
C ASP A 60 -29.51 20.32 -18.86
N LYS A 61 -29.16 19.21 -19.53
CA LYS A 61 -29.91 17.96 -19.49
C LYS A 61 -29.49 17.08 -18.31
N LEU A 62 -28.20 17.03 -17.98
CA LEU A 62 -27.65 16.08 -17.01
C LEU A 62 -27.47 16.66 -15.60
N LEU A 63 -27.05 17.92 -15.48
CA LEU A 63 -26.73 18.56 -14.21
C LEU A 63 -27.98 19.08 -13.48
N ALA A 64 -27.81 19.46 -12.21
CA ALA A 64 -28.86 20.12 -11.45
C ALA A 64 -29.21 21.51 -12.04
N GLN A 65 -30.47 21.93 -11.88
CA GLN A 65 -30.87 23.30 -12.24
C GLN A 65 -30.03 24.31 -11.46
N GLY A 66 -29.56 25.37 -12.13
CA GLY A 66 -28.69 26.38 -11.52
C GLY A 66 -27.19 26.03 -11.47
N TRP A 67 -26.74 24.90 -12.04
CA TRP A 67 -25.33 24.46 -12.01
C TRP A 67 -24.31 25.57 -12.34
N ARG A 68 -24.62 26.47 -13.28
CA ARG A 68 -23.75 27.60 -13.71
C ARG A 68 -23.34 28.52 -12.57
N THR A 69 -24.21 28.75 -11.59
CA THR A 69 -23.97 29.62 -10.44
C THR A 69 -23.80 28.84 -9.13
N SER A 70 -23.87 27.50 -9.18
CA SER A 70 -23.63 26.66 -8.01
C SER A 70 -22.17 26.75 -7.57
N ALA A 71 -21.98 26.95 -6.27
CA ALA A 71 -20.69 26.85 -5.61
C ALA A 71 -20.38 25.42 -5.12
N ASP A 72 -21.16 24.43 -5.57
CA ASP A 72 -20.89 23.03 -5.30
C ASP A 72 -19.55 22.60 -5.92
N ARG A 73 -18.76 21.91 -5.09
CA ARG A 73 -17.46 21.36 -5.43
C ARG A 73 -17.43 19.90 -5.01
N VAL A 74 -17.11 19.02 -5.94
CA VAL A 74 -16.78 17.64 -5.64
C VAL A 74 -15.27 17.53 -5.47
N TRP A 75 -14.86 16.61 -4.60
CA TRP A 75 -13.49 16.16 -4.45
C TRP A 75 -13.51 14.65 -4.27
N THR A 76 -12.41 14.00 -4.59
CA THR A 76 -12.13 12.61 -4.22
C THR A 76 -10.62 12.40 -4.21
N THR A 77 -10.18 11.17 -3.91
CA THR A 77 -8.77 10.80 -3.90
C THR A 77 -8.52 9.54 -4.69
N SER A 78 -7.32 9.39 -5.22
CA SER A 78 -6.79 8.16 -5.80
C SER A 78 -5.35 7.95 -5.35
N GLY A 79 -4.80 6.76 -5.56
CA GLY A 79 -3.46 6.44 -5.08
C GLY A 79 -2.80 5.30 -5.83
N ASP A 80 -1.54 5.50 -6.17
CA ASP A 80 -0.66 4.55 -6.84
C ASP A 80 0.79 4.71 -6.32
N ALA A 81 1.77 4.11 -6.98
CA ALA A 81 3.18 4.18 -6.56
C ALA A 81 3.81 5.59 -6.77
N ASN A 82 3.20 6.44 -7.60
CA ASN A 82 3.64 7.80 -7.93
C ASN A 82 3.14 8.84 -6.91
N GLY A 83 1.94 8.68 -6.34
CA GLY A 83 1.46 9.58 -5.28
C GLY A 83 0.06 9.28 -4.73
N PHE A 84 -0.33 10.04 -3.71
CA PHE A 84 -1.71 10.19 -3.25
C PHE A 84 -2.31 11.43 -3.93
N HIS A 85 -3.21 11.24 -4.87
CA HIS A 85 -3.75 12.30 -5.71
C HIS A 85 -5.06 12.83 -5.12
N VAL A 86 -5.16 14.15 -5.01
CA VAL A 86 -6.40 14.85 -4.66
C VAL A 86 -7.01 15.40 -5.93
N LEU A 87 -8.22 14.94 -6.27
CA LEU A 87 -8.94 15.31 -7.48
C LEU A 87 -10.12 16.21 -7.12
N THR A 88 -10.44 17.22 -7.93
CA THR A 88 -11.59 18.11 -7.68
C THR A 88 -12.27 18.54 -8.96
N ALA A 89 -13.56 18.90 -8.87
CA ALA A 89 -14.33 19.52 -9.94
C ALA A 89 -15.42 20.43 -9.35
N THR A 90 -15.95 21.38 -10.11
CA THR A 90 -17.06 22.25 -9.67
C THR A 90 -18.30 22.10 -10.55
N ALA A 91 -19.49 22.26 -9.97
CA ALA A 91 -20.74 22.25 -10.73
C ALA A 91 -20.70 23.30 -11.86
N SER A 92 -20.21 24.51 -11.56
CA SER A 92 -20.08 25.63 -12.49
C SER A 92 -19.14 25.41 -13.69
N SER A 93 -18.19 24.48 -13.61
CA SER A 93 -17.35 24.08 -14.76
C SER A 93 -17.96 22.94 -15.59
N GLY A 94 -19.17 22.48 -15.21
CA GLY A 94 -19.78 21.25 -15.71
C GLY A 94 -19.09 19.99 -15.18
N TYR A 95 -18.63 20.03 -13.92
CA TYR A 95 -17.75 19.04 -13.30
C TYR A 95 -16.56 18.66 -14.19
N THR A 96 -15.81 19.67 -14.63
CA THR A 96 -14.47 19.45 -15.21
C THR A 96 -13.51 19.09 -14.08
N TRP A 97 -12.92 17.90 -14.15
CA TRP A 97 -11.98 17.37 -13.16
C TRP A 97 -10.54 17.86 -13.38
N GLU A 98 -9.86 18.12 -12.28
CA GLU A 98 -8.47 18.56 -12.22
C GLU A 98 -7.73 17.93 -11.01
N THR A 99 -6.41 17.79 -11.12
CA THR A 99 -5.54 17.38 -10.01
C THR A 99 -5.25 18.59 -9.12
N ALA A 100 -5.84 18.64 -7.92
CA ALA A 100 -5.54 19.70 -6.95
C ALA A 100 -4.20 19.51 -6.23
N ALA A 101 -3.75 18.26 -6.07
CA ALA A 101 -2.43 17.92 -5.52
C ALA A 101 -2.04 16.47 -5.85
N SER A 102 -0.76 16.16 -5.82
CA SER A 102 -0.26 14.78 -5.65
C SER A 102 0.77 14.76 -4.53
N LEU A 103 0.49 14.00 -3.47
CA LEU A 103 1.25 13.97 -2.24
C LEU A 103 2.10 12.70 -2.16
N SER A 104 3.40 12.84 -1.91
CA SER A 104 4.33 11.71 -1.78
C SER A 104 5.56 12.12 -0.97
N GLU A 105 6.18 11.17 -0.25
CA GLU A 105 7.50 11.36 0.36
C GLU A 105 8.61 10.61 -0.37
N PRO A 106 9.82 11.18 -0.43
CA PRO A 106 10.98 10.56 -1.06
C PRO A 106 11.64 9.47 -0.19
N GLY A 107 12.24 8.47 -0.86
CA GLY A 107 12.92 7.35 -0.20
C GLY A 107 12.00 6.25 0.36
N PHE A 108 10.71 6.25 0.00
CA PHE A 108 9.78 5.15 0.24
C PHE A 108 9.50 4.39 -1.06
N ASP A 109 9.86 3.11 -1.11
CA ASP A 109 9.39 2.19 -2.15
C ASP A 109 8.01 1.65 -1.72
N THR A 110 6.96 2.04 -2.46
CA THR A 110 5.59 1.61 -2.21
C THR A 110 4.84 1.36 -3.52
N ASP A 111 3.92 0.40 -3.50
CA ASP A 111 2.98 0.11 -4.59
C ASP A 111 1.82 1.10 -4.67
N ARG A 112 1.46 1.70 -3.53
CA ARG A 112 0.33 2.62 -3.41
C ARG A 112 0.50 3.56 -2.23
N TRP A 113 0.35 4.85 -2.49
CA TRP A 113 0.01 5.82 -1.45
C TRP A 113 -1.48 5.74 -1.13
N ILE A 114 -1.81 5.73 0.16
CA ILE A 114 -3.18 5.73 0.70
C ILE A 114 -3.38 6.95 1.59
N GLY A 115 -4.61 7.21 2.02
CA GLY A 115 -4.87 8.28 2.96
C GLY A 115 -6.34 8.52 3.25
N ASN A 116 -6.57 9.42 4.21
CA ASN A 116 -7.85 9.96 4.63
C ASN A 116 -7.86 11.47 4.37
N ALA A 117 -9.03 12.05 4.17
CA ALA A 117 -9.17 13.49 3.97
C ALA A 117 -10.53 14.01 4.45
N CYS A 118 -10.57 15.28 4.85
CA CYS A 118 -11.81 15.98 5.17
C CYS A 118 -11.82 17.39 4.57
N VAL A 119 -12.99 17.83 4.10
CA VAL A 119 -13.19 19.19 3.57
C VAL A 119 -13.63 20.15 4.68
N THR A 120 -13.08 21.36 4.67
CA THR A 120 -13.39 22.43 5.63
C THR A 120 -14.75 23.07 5.35
N GLY A 121 -15.24 23.86 6.31
CA GLY A 121 -16.53 24.53 6.27
C GLY A 121 -16.74 25.53 5.11
N SER A 122 -15.68 26.04 4.48
CA SER A 122 -15.82 26.83 3.24
C SER A 122 -16.04 25.99 1.98
N GLY A 123 -15.83 24.67 2.04
CA GLY A 123 -15.76 23.81 0.86
C GLY A 123 -14.52 24.02 -0.02
N ARG A 124 -13.57 24.88 0.40
CA ARG A 124 -12.39 25.24 -0.41
C ARG A 124 -11.14 24.45 -0.05
N ARG A 125 -10.96 24.03 1.20
CA ARG A 125 -9.72 23.40 1.65
C ARG A 125 -9.96 21.97 2.08
N LEU A 126 -8.97 21.14 1.80
CA LEU A 126 -8.92 19.74 2.21
C LEU A 126 -7.76 19.59 3.20
N VAL A 127 -8.03 18.98 4.35
CA VAL A 127 -6.97 18.48 5.24
C VAL A 127 -6.81 17.00 4.92
N VAL A 128 -5.56 16.56 4.76
CA VAL A 128 -5.21 15.24 4.24
C VAL A 128 -4.17 14.59 5.15
N VAL A 129 -4.33 13.29 5.40
CA VAL A 129 -3.34 12.43 6.05
C VAL A 129 -3.06 11.26 5.11
N TYR A 130 -1.80 11.05 4.70
CA TYR A 130 -1.42 10.06 3.68
C TYR A 130 -0.14 9.31 4.05
N ALA A 131 0.02 8.08 3.53
CA ALA A 131 1.17 7.21 3.80
C ALA A 131 1.33 6.12 2.72
N PRO A 132 2.47 5.42 2.67
CA PRO A 132 2.60 4.13 1.98
C PRO A 132 1.57 3.11 2.51
N ARG A 133 0.95 2.32 1.62
CA ARG A 133 -0.05 1.29 1.98
C ARG A 133 0.44 0.31 3.06
N THR A 134 1.72 -0.03 3.03
CA THR A 134 2.40 -0.94 3.96
C THR A 134 2.44 -0.43 5.41
N PHE A 135 2.27 0.87 5.65
CA PHE A 135 2.18 1.42 7.00
C PHE A 135 0.97 0.88 7.76
N THR A 136 -0.06 0.38 7.04
CA THR A 136 -1.22 -0.29 7.64
C THR A 136 -0.95 -1.71 8.17
N ASN A 137 0.30 -2.18 8.11
CA ASN A 137 0.72 -3.49 8.62
C ASN A 137 1.52 -3.39 9.92
N LYS A 138 1.79 -2.20 10.49
CA LYS A 138 2.54 -2.04 11.76
C LYS A 138 1.90 -0.98 12.66
N ALA A 139 1.86 -1.22 13.97
CA ALA A 139 1.17 -0.35 14.93
C ALA A 139 1.70 1.09 14.88
N HIS A 140 2.98 1.30 15.19
CA HIS A 140 3.61 2.63 15.19
C HIS A 140 3.43 3.38 13.86
N LEU A 141 3.52 2.69 12.71
CA LEU A 141 3.31 3.30 11.39
C LEU A 141 1.85 3.69 11.15
N PHE A 142 0.89 2.90 11.61
CA PHE A 142 -0.53 3.23 11.57
C PHE A 142 -0.87 4.41 12.50
N ASP A 143 -0.16 4.52 13.62
CA ASP A 143 -0.52 5.42 14.73
C ASP A 143 0.13 6.80 14.65
N ARG A 144 1.32 6.88 14.04
CA ARG A 144 2.09 8.12 13.87
C ARG A 144 2.88 8.21 12.57
N GLY A 145 2.66 7.33 11.59
CA GLY A 145 3.37 7.39 10.30
C GLY A 145 2.68 8.20 9.19
N GLY A 146 1.43 8.66 9.38
CA GLY A 146 0.66 9.37 8.34
C GLY A 146 1.05 10.84 8.19
N PHE A 147 1.61 11.22 7.05
CA PHE A 147 2.01 12.59 6.73
C PHE A 147 0.80 13.51 6.56
N THR A 148 0.83 14.71 7.16
CA THR A 148 -0.30 15.65 7.13
C THR A 148 -0.07 16.81 6.15
N ALA A 149 -1.11 17.21 5.41
CA ALA A 149 -1.08 18.39 4.55
C ALA A 149 -2.43 19.13 4.49
N VAL A 150 -2.37 20.41 4.15
CA VAL A 150 -3.53 21.23 3.73
C VAL A 150 -3.41 21.47 2.22
N VAL A 151 -4.51 21.25 1.49
CA VAL A 151 -4.62 21.49 0.04
C VAL A 151 -5.74 22.50 -0.22
N ASP A 152 -5.43 23.61 -0.88
CA ASP A 152 -6.45 24.55 -1.39
C ASP A 152 -7.00 24.05 -2.72
N LEU A 153 -8.23 23.55 -2.73
CA LEU A 153 -8.86 22.96 -3.92
C LEU A 153 -9.11 23.99 -5.04
N LYS A 154 -9.04 25.30 -4.75
CA LYS A 154 -9.21 26.35 -5.77
C LYS A 154 -7.89 26.84 -6.37
N THR A 155 -6.82 26.89 -5.58
CA THR A 155 -5.52 27.43 -6.03
C THR A 155 -4.43 26.36 -6.14
N HIS A 156 -4.78 25.09 -5.93
CA HIS A 156 -3.90 23.91 -5.95
C HIS A 156 -2.68 24.03 -5.01
N GLN A 157 -2.76 24.94 -4.03
CA GLN A 157 -1.66 25.24 -3.14
C GLN A 157 -1.59 24.19 -2.04
N VAL A 158 -0.48 23.45 -2.02
CA VAL A 158 -0.18 22.47 -0.98
C VAL A 158 0.62 23.13 0.14
N THR A 159 0.32 22.79 1.38
CA THR A 159 1.18 23.06 2.53
C THR A 159 1.22 21.81 3.39
N LYS A 160 2.32 21.07 3.30
CA LYS A 160 2.63 19.96 4.21
C LYS A 160 2.83 20.55 5.61
N LEU A 161 2.20 19.96 6.61
CA LEU A 161 2.27 20.44 7.99
C LEU A 161 3.36 19.67 8.74
N PRO A 162 4.04 20.31 9.71
CA PRO A 162 4.98 19.65 10.61
C PRO A 162 4.24 18.78 11.63
N VAL A 163 3.54 17.76 11.15
CA VAL A 163 2.91 16.71 11.97
C VAL A 163 2.63 15.44 11.15
N GLN A 164 2.98 14.30 11.73
CA GLN A 164 2.45 13.01 11.34
C GLN A 164 1.41 12.57 12.36
N SER A 165 0.45 11.79 11.88
CA SER A 165 -0.76 11.45 12.60
C SER A 165 -1.26 10.07 12.18
N SER A 166 -2.30 9.57 12.85
CA SER A 166 -2.78 8.21 12.65
C SER A 166 -3.52 8.04 11.31
N LEU A 167 -3.42 6.85 10.72
CA LEU A 167 -4.22 6.43 9.57
C LEU A 167 -5.66 6.00 9.94
N ALA A 168 -6.06 6.10 11.21
CA ALA A 168 -7.43 5.80 11.64
C ALA A 168 -8.48 6.57 10.82
N TYR A 169 -9.58 5.90 10.43
CA TYR A 169 -10.56 6.37 9.43
C TYR A 169 -11.14 7.78 9.66
N PHE A 170 -11.12 8.26 10.90
CA PHE A 170 -11.69 9.55 11.31
C PHE A 170 -10.67 10.70 11.32
N ASN A 171 -9.38 10.42 11.10
CA ASN A 171 -8.32 11.41 11.10
C ASN A 171 -7.98 11.77 9.64
N PRO A 172 -8.13 13.04 9.19
CA PRO A 172 -8.45 14.25 9.95
C PRO A 172 -9.95 14.50 10.17
N GLY A 173 -10.29 15.21 11.26
CA GLY A 173 -11.66 15.60 11.62
C GLY A 173 -11.92 17.11 11.44
N CYS A 174 -12.66 17.50 10.40
CA CYS A 174 -12.94 18.90 10.08
C CYS A 174 -14.05 19.54 10.95
N GLY A 175 -14.11 20.88 10.99
CA GLY A 175 -15.17 21.66 11.64
C GLY A 175 -16.25 22.17 10.68
N ALA A 176 -17.16 23.00 11.21
CA ALA A 176 -18.13 23.76 10.42
C ALA A 176 -17.53 25.05 9.78
N GLY A 177 -16.29 25.38 10.14
CA GLY A 177 -15.47 26.48 9.60
C GLY A 177 -14.12 25.97 9.06
N GLU A 178 -13.08 26.82 9.06
CA GLU A 178 -11.75 26.48 8.49
C GLU A 178 -10.82 25.70 9.43
N THR A 179 -11.32 25.30 10.60
CA THR A 179 -10.58 24.51 11.59
C THR A 179 -10.74 23.01 11.32
N ALA A 180 -9.66 22.25 11.48
CA ALA A 180 -9.69 20.79 11.59
C ALA A 180 -8.92 20.33 12.83
N VAL A 181 -9.10 19.06 13.22
CA VAL A 181 -8.32 18.39 14.25
C VAL A 181 -7.65 17.16 13.63
N ILE A 182 -6.43 16.88 14.05
CA ILE A 182 -5.75 15.61 13.80
C ILE A 182 -5.38 14.91 15.10
N SER A 183 -5.18 13.59 15.01
CA SER A 183 -4.79 12.73 16.12
C SER A 183 -3.46 12.03 15.86
N GLN A 184 -2.49 12.23 16.74
CA GLN A 184 -1.26 11.43 16.82
C GLN A 184 -1.33 10.53 18.06
N PHE A 185 -1.04 9.25 17.88
CA PHE A 185 -0.99 8.25 18.95
C PHE A 185 0.47 7.85 19.21
N ASP A 186 0.78 7.24 20.36
CA ASP A 186 2.19 7.08 20.76
C ASP A 186 2.90 5.85 20.16
N GLY A 187 2.14 4.89 19.63
CA GLY A 187 2.70 3.67 19.04
C GLY A 187 3.50 2.84 20.05
N GLU A 188 4.29 1.89 19.55
CA GLU A 188 5.07 0.96 20.39
C GLU A 188 6.47 1.50 20.77
N THR A 189 6.83 2.70 20.33
CA THR A 189 8.18 3.29 20.53
C THR A 189 8.09 4.70 21.10
N ARG A 190 8.64 4.88 22.31
CA ARG A 190 8.73 6.17 23.02
C ARG A 190 9.77 7.09 22.36
N GLU A 191 9.45 8.38 22.22
CA GLU A 191 10.39 9.41 21.71
C GLU A 191 11.47 9.80 22.75
N ASP A 192 11.24 9.58 24.05
CA ASP A 192 12.23 9.75 25.13
C ASP A 192 12.11 8.62 26.19
N PRO A 193 13.16 7.83 26.46
CA PRO A 193 13.16 6.80 27.51
C PRO A 193 12.98 7.34 28.94
N LYS A 194 13.14 8.65 29.17
CA LYS A 194 13.05 9.29 30.49
C LYS A 194 11.70 9.91 30.80
N ASP A 195 10.84 10.08 29.80
CA ASP A 195 9.48 10.55 30.05
C ASP A 195 8.62 9.39 30.60
N THR A 196 7.81 9.73 31.61
CA THR A 196 6.87 8.80 32.26
C THR A 196 5.42 9.27 32.10
N THR A 197 5.20 10.37 31.38
CA THR A 197 3.90 10.98 31.17
C THR A 197 3.38 10.82 29.75
N THR A 198 2.14 10.34 29.71
CA THR A 198 1.30 10.09 28.55
C THR A 198 0.88 11.34 27.84
N GLU A 199 1.08 11.41 26.54
CA GLU A 199 0.39 12.40 25.73
C GLU A 199 0.03 11.87 24.35
N SER A 200 -1.13 11.20 24.22
CA SER A 200 -1.79 11.14 22.91
C SER A 200 -2.17 12.56 22.51
N ARG A 201 -1.87 12.96 21.28
CA ARG A 201 -1.82 14.38 20.91
C ARG A 201 -2.95 14.70 19.93
N LEU A 202 -3.81 15.65 20.31
CA LEU A 202 -4.71 16.31 19.36
C LEU A 202 -4.07 17.62 18.92
N PHE A 203 -3.99 17.86 17.62
CA PHE A 203 -3.56 19.16 17.10
C PHE A 203 -4.70 19.81 16.34
N THR A 204 -4.92 21.09 16.60
CA THR A 204 -5.83 21.92 15.84
C THR A 204 -5.10 22.50 14.64
N ILE A 205 -5.71 22.41 13.46
CA ILE A 205 -5.21 22.97 12.22
C ILE A 205 -6.12 24.14 11.86
N ASP A 206 -5.57 25.35 11.77
CA ASP A 206 -6.18 26.43 11.02
C ASP A 206 -5.81 26.22 9.55
N ALA A 207 -6.74 25.70 8.75
CA ALA A 207 -6.49 25.43 7.33
C ALA A 207 -6.41 26.72 6.50
N ALA A 208 -7.00 27.83 6.98
CA ALA A 208 -6.94 29.11 6.28
C ALA A 208 -5.58 29.77 6.40
N ALA A 209 -5.02 29.82 7.62
CA ALA A 209 -3.65 30.26 7.88
C ALA A 209 -2.60 29.18 7.57
N ARG A 210 -3.02 27.92 7.41
CA ARG A 210 -2.19 26.72 7.21
C ARG A 210 -1.22 26.51 8.37
N LYS A 211 -1.73 26.71 9.59
CA LYS A 211 -0.96 26.63 10.84
C LYS A 211 -1.44 25.47 11.68
N LEU A 212 -0.48 24.78 12.26
CA LEU A 212 -0.68 23.77 13.29
C LEU A 212 -0.62 24.45 14.66
N SER A 213 -1.49 24.04 15.59
CA SER A 213 -1.39 24.44 17.00
C SER A 213 -0.23 23.72 17.69
N LYS A 214 0.09 24.13 18.92
CA LYS A 214 0.77 23.22 19.85
C LYS A 214 -0.13 21.98 20.08
N PRO A 215 0.44 20.80 20.37
CA PRO A 215 -0.33 19.65 20.78
C PRO A 215 -1.20 19.97 22.01
N ILE A 216 -2.44 19.51 21.98
CA ILE A 216 -3.28 19.32 23.16
C ILE A 216 -3.03 17.88 23.59
N HIS A 217 -2.43 17.76 24.75
CA HIS A 217 -1.95 16.51 25.30
C HIS A 217 -3.05 15.84 26.11
N LEU A 218 -3.25 14.54 25.90
CA LEU A 218 -4.28 13.76 26.56
C LEU A 218 -3.69 12.48 27.14
N ALA A 219 -4.02 12.24 28.41
CA ALA A 219 -3.92 10.93 29.07
C ALA A 219 -4.95 9.90 28.52
N THR A 220 -5.48 10.12 27.31
CA THR A 220 -6.56 9.36 26.68
C THR A 220 -6.66 9.68 25.19
N GLU A 221 -6.48 8.73 24.27
CA GLU A 221 -6.84 9.07 22.87
C GLU A 221 -8.35 9.11 22.72
N LEU A 222 -8.85 9.91 21.79
CA LEU A 222 -10.27 9.95 21.49
C LEU A 222 -10.51 9.62 20.02
N SER A 223 -11.59 8.91 19.73
CA SER A 223 -12.01 8.64 18.35
C SER A 223 -12.82 9.80 17.78
N SER A 224 -12.71 10.03 16.47
CA SER A 224 -13.47 11.06 15.74
C SER A 224 -13.43 12.48 16.35
N PRO A 225 -12.29 13.02 16.82
CA PRO A 225 -12.25 14.39 17.31
C PRO A 225 -12.53 15.38 16.18
N VAL A 226 -13.38 16.37 16.46
CA VAL A 226 -13.78 17.44 15.54
C VAL A 226 -13.85 18.78 16.29
N PRO A 227 -13.47 19.90 15.66
CA PRO A 227 -13.53 21.20 16.31
C PRO A 227 -14.98 21.73 16.36
N VAL A 228 -15.38 22.23 17.53
CA VAL A 228 -16.72 22.72 17.85
C VAL A 228 -16.60 23.99 18.69
N GLY A 229 -16.94 25.14 18.10
CA GLY A 229 -16.57 26.44 18.67
C GLY A 229 -15.04 26.55 18.80
N ASP A 230 -14.57 27.04 19.94
CA ASP A 230 -13.14 27.16 20.27
C ASP A 230 -12.54 25.87 20.87
N GLY A 231 -13.33 24.82 21.03
CA GLY A 231 -12.93 23.54 21.63
C GLY A 231 -12.98 22.37 20.65
N ILE A 232 -12.72 21.16 21.17
CA ILE A 232 -12.82 19.91 20.42
C ILE A 232 -13.93 19.05 21.05
N THR A 233 -14.77 18.44 20.24
CA THR A 233 -15.67 17.35 20.65
C THR A 233 -15.20 16.04 20.03
N ALA A 234 -15.18 14.96 20.80
CA ALA A 234 -14.75 13.65 20.34
C ALA A 234 -15.65 12.53 20.91
N ALA A 235 -15.46 11.32 20.41
CA ALA A 235 -16.23 10.15 20.80
C ALA A 235 -15.54 9.31 21.90
N ALA A 236 -16.30 8.95 22.92
CA ALA A 236 -15.92 8.05 24.01
C ALA A 236 -16.99 6.95 24.21
N ALA A 237 -16.86 6.10 25.24
CA ALA A 237 -17.92 5.15 25.60
C ALA A 237 -19.24 5.86 25.93
N GLY A 238 -20.34 5.36 25.36
CA GLY A 238 -21.70 5.79 25.67
C GLY A 238 -21.92 7.30 25.53
N GLY A 239 -21.16 8.00 24.68
CA GLY A 239 -21.34 9.44 24.49
C GLY A 239 -20.19 10.24 23.89
N LEU A 240 -20.46 11.54 23.78
CA LEU A 240 -19.52 12.55 23.35
C LEU A 240 -18.81 13.16 24.56
N VAL A 241 -17.56 13.57 24.35
CA VAL A 241 -16.76 14.35 25.30
C VAL A 241 -16.28 15.64 24.65
N THR A 242 -16.20 16.72 25.43
CA THR A 242 -15.44 17.92 25.07
C THR A 242 -14.03 17.83 25.63
N VAL A 243 -13.09 18.43 24.91
CA VAL A 243 -11.67 18.53 25.27
C VAL A 243 -11.30 20.01 25.32
N SER A 244 -10.75 20.47 26.44
CA SER A 244 -10.21 21.82 26.57
C SER A 244 -8.82 21.95 25.94
N ALA A 245 -8.36 23.18 25.73
CA ALA A 245 -6.97 23.47 25.33
C ALA A 245 -5.91 22.97 26.35
N THR A 246 -6.31 22.61 27.57
CA THR A 246 -5.45 22.04 28.62
C THR A 246 -5.55 20.51 28.70
N GLY A 247 -6.14 19.85 27.70
CA GLY A 247 -6.32 18.40 27.70
C GLY A 247 -7.41 17.86 28.63
N LYS A 248 -8.18 18.73 29.31
CA LYS A 248 -9.25 18.27 30.21
C LYS A 248 -10.41 17.72 29.39
N VAL A 249 -10.67 16.42 29.56
CA VAL A 249 -11.80 15.72 28.94
C VAL A 249 -13.03 15.80 29.86
N THR A 250 -14.21 16.12 29.33
CA THR A 250 -15.47 16.20 30.08
C THR A 250 -16.62 15.64 29.24
N ARG A 251 -17.52 14.84 29.81
CA ARG A 251 -18.68 14.29 29.08
C ARG A 251 -19.65 15.42 28.71
N SER A 252 -20.01 15.50 27.43
CA SER A 252 -20.84 16.56 26.86
C SER A 252 -22.20 16.07 26.37
N ALA A 253 -22.33 14.79 26.00
CA ALA A 253 -23.61 14.18 25.62
C ALA A 253 -23.59 12.66 25.84
N ALA A 254 -24.75 12.04 26.07
CA ALA A 254 -24.90 10.59 26.16
C ALA A 254 -25.24 9.96 24.79
N ALA A 255 -24.77 8.74 24.55
CA ALA A 255 -25.07 7.93 23.37
C ALA A 255 -25.34 6.49 23.80
N THR A 256 -25.92 5.68 22.92
CA THR A 256 -26.19 4.26 23.20
C THR A 256 -24.92 3.43 23.03
N GLY A 257 -24.16 3.70 21.97
CA GLY A 257 -22.85 3.09 21.73
C GLY A 257 -21.71 4.12 21.76
N VAL A 258 -20.58 3.75 21.15
CA VAL A 258 -19.49 4.69 20.84
C VAL A 258 -19.90 5.55 19.64
N PRO A 259 -19.86 6.89 19.72
CA PRO A 259 -20.10 7.74 18.55
C PRO A 259 -19.01 7.58 17.47
N PHE A 260 -19.37 7.74 16.20
CA PHE A 260 -18.46 7.76 15.06
C PHE A 260 -18.98 8.67 13.94
N ARG A 261 -18.10 9.02 12.98
CA ARG A 261 -18.38 9.92 11.84
C ARG A 261 -19.02 11.26 12.28
N LEU A 262 -18.36 11.97 13.19
CA LEU A 262 -18.88 13.24 13.74
C LEU A 262 -18.86 14.38 12.71
N VAL A 263 -19.95 15.14 12.63
CA VAL A 263 -20.15 16.31 11.76
C VAL A 263 -20.69 17.47 12.60
N PRO A 264 -19.85 18.45 12.99
CA PRO A 264 -20.30 19.69 13.61
C PRO A 264 -21.14 20.54 12.67
N ASP A 265 -22.19 21.15 13.19
CA ASP A 265 -22.94 22.22 12.51
C ASP A 265 -22.54 23.62 13.01
N ARG A 266 -23.00 24.66 12.31
CA ARG A 266 -22.66 26.07 12.62
C ARG A 266 -23.21 26.57 13.97
N SER A 267 -24.14 25.85 14.61
CA SER A 267 -24.67 26.22 15.92
C SER A 267 -23.88 25.64 17.09
N GLY A 268 -22.79 24.89 16.81
CA GLY A 268 -22.02 24.19 17.84
C GLY A 268 -22.62 22.84 18.26
N ALA A 269 -23.65 22.36 17.56
CA ALA A 269 -24.16 21.02 17.73
C ALA A 269 -23.37 20.01 16.89
N VAL A 270 -23.41 18.74 17.27
CA VAL A 270 -22.71 17.66 16.55
C VAL A 270 -23.71 16.61 16.10
N VAL A 271 -23.77 16.36 14.79
CA VAL A 271 -24.43 15.19 14.21
C VAL A 271 -23.43 14.04 14.22
N PHE A 272 -23.84 12.85 14.66
CA PHE A 272 -22.96 11.69 14.78
C PHE A 272 -23.74 10.40 14.50
N MET A 273 -23.02 9.32 14.25
CA MET A 273 -23.58 7.97 14.24
C MET A 273 -23.26 7.26 15.54
N ASP A 274 -24.17 6.43 16.05
CA ASP A 274 -23.83 5.34 16.95
C ASP A 274 -24.49 4.02 16.50
N ARG A 275 -24.05 2.91 17.09
CA ARG A 275 -24.64 1.58 16.84
C ARG A 275 -24.92 0.86 18.15
N ALA A 276 -25.89 -0.05 18.10
CA ALA A 276 -26.09 -1.12 19.06
C ALA A 276 -26.64 -2.31 18.27
N ASP A 277 -26.12 -3.51 18.54
CA ASP A 277 -26.46 -4.72 17.79
C ASP A 277 -26.25 -4.53 16.28
N ASP A 278 -27.21 -4.91 15.45
CA ASP A 278 -27.24 -4.73 13.99
C ASP A 278 -27.76 -3.35 13.53
N GLN A 279 -28.19 -2.49 14.46
CA GLN A 279 -28.77 -1.17 14.17
C GLN A 279 -27.72 -0.05 14.22
N ALA A 280 -27.77 0.81 13.21
CA ALA A 280 -27.10 2.10 13.20
C ALA A 280 -28.13 3.23 13.37
N ARG A 281 -27.73 4.32 14.04
CA ARG A 281 -28.56 5.49 14.30
C ARG A 281 -27.77 6.76 14.00
N VAL A 282 -28.38 7.72 13.32
CA VAL A 282 -27.87 9.10 13.23
C VAL A 282 -28.53 9.91 14.32
N LYS A 283 -27.74 10.62 15.12
CA LYS A 283 -28.18 11.44 16.26
C LYS A 283 -27.58 12.84 16.18
N ARG A 284 -28.22 13.82 16.82
CA ARG A 284 -27.68 15.18 17.00
C ARG A 284 -27.61 15.52 18.48
N ALA A 285 -26.42 15.89 18.95
CA ALA A 285 -26.19 16.46 20.27
C ALA A 285 -26.18 17.99 20.20
N ALA A 286 -27.02 18.66 20.99
CA ALA A 286 -27.07 20.12 21.09
C ALA A 286 -27.43 20.53 22.53
N GLY A 287 -26.60 21.36 23.16
CA GLY A 287 -26.83 21.80 24.55
C GLY A 287 -26.92 20.64 25.56
N GLY A 288 -26.22 19.53 25.31
CA GLY A 288 -26.28 18.30 26.12
C GLY A 288 -27.45 17.36 25.80
N ALA A 289 -28.52 17.86 25.17
CA ALA A 289 -29.64 17.04 24.70
C ALA A 289 -29.26 16.26 23.43
N VAL A 290 -29.76 15.03 23.30
CA VAL A 290 -29.51 14.16 22.13
C VAL A 290 -30.82 13.70 21.51
N THR A 291 -30.96 13.96 20.21
CA THR A 291 -32.15 13.61 19.42
C THR A 291 -31.76 12.63 18.31
N GLU A 292 -32.54 11.56 18.13
CA GLU A 292 -32.38 10.66 16.98
C GLU A 292 -32.96 11.28 15.71
N LEU A 293 -32.14 11.37 14.66
CA LEU A 293 -32.51 11.90 13.34
C LEU A 293 -32.91 10.79 12.36
N ALA A 294 -32.22 9.64 12.42
CA ALA A 294 -32.52 8.49 11.58
C ALA A 294 -32.04 7.17 12.19
N ARG A 295 -32.63 6.06 11.74
CA ARG A 295 -32.29 4.69 12.15
C ARG A 295 -32.40 3.74 10.96
N GLY A 296 -31.50 2.77 10.89
CA GLY A 296 -31.49 1.72 9.87
C GLY A 296 -30.57 0.56 10.27
N THR A 297 -30.40 -0.40 9.38
CA THR A 297 -29.39 -1.45 9.57
C THR A 297 -27.98 -0.87 9.42
N THR A 298 -27.00 -1.51 10.03
CA THR A 298 -25.56 -1.16 9.90
C THR A 298 -25.05 -1.15 8.46
N ALA A 299 -25.72 -1.83 7.53
CA ALA A 299 -25.38 -1.87 6.10
C ALA A 299 -26.09 -0.82 5.23
N GLU A 300 -27.13 -0.15 5.74
CA GLU A 300 -28.01 0.73 4.94
C GLU A 300 -28.01 2.19 5.40
N LEU A 301 -27.22 2.56 6.40
CA LEU A 301 -27.18 3.92 6.94
C LEU A 301 -25.76 4.51 6.89
N GLY A 302 -25.66 5.75 6.42
CA GLY A 302 -24.41 6.50 6.43
C GLY A 302 -24.62 7.96 6.81
N LEU A 303 -23.51 8.60 7.20
CA LEU A 303 -23.43 10.01 7.53
C LEU A 303 -22.19 10.61 6.85
N VAL A 304 -22.40 11.67 6.08
CA VAL A 304 -21.39 12.35 5.25
C VAL A 304 -21.44 13.86 5.50
N ARG A 305 -20.30 14.54 5.38
CA ARG A 305 -20.15 15.99 5.60
C ARG A 305 -20.35 16.79 4.31
N GLY A 306 -20.94 17.97 4.43
CA GLY A 306 -20.94 19.02 3.40
C GLY A 306 -20.22 20.31 3.85
N ASP A 307 -20.21 21.33 2.98
CA ASP A 307 -19.75 22.67 3.35
C ASP A 307 -20.69 23.32 4.39
N GLY A 308 -20.16 24.27 5.15
CA GLY A 308 -20.91 25.11 6.06
C GLY A 308 -21.55 24.36 7.22
N GLY A 309 -20.97 23.25 7.67
CA GLY A 309 -21.54 22.43 8.76
C GLY A 309 -22.83 21.71 8.35
N ARG A 310 -22.99 21.41 7.05
CA ARG A 310 -24.05 20.52 6.56
C ARG A 310 -23.70 19.08 6.85
N ALA A 311 -24.72 18.27 7.15
CA ALA A 311 -24.60 16.82 7.21
C ALA A 311 -25.61 16.15 6.28
N PHE A 312 -25.19 15.05 5.66
CA PHE A 312 -26.00 14.26 4.75
C PHE A 312 -26.19 12.85 5.29
N ILE A 313 -27.45 12.45 5.45
CA ILE A 313 -27.81 11.07 5.80
C ILE A 313 -27.93 10.29 4.51
N THR A 314 -27.06 9.31 4.30
CA THR A 314 -27.00 8.47 3.09
C THR A 314 -27.58 7.08 3.35
N GLY A 315 -27.93 6.38 2.27
CA GLY A 315 -28.54 5.06 2.33
C GLY A 315 -30.08 5.09 2.42
N ARG A 316 -30.64 4.05 3.05
CA ARG A 316 -32.08 3.79 3.18
C ARG A 316 -32.45 3.55 4.66
N PRO A 317 -32.44 4.59 5.51
CA PRO A 317 -32.96 4.48 6.87
C PRO A 317 -34.40 3.95 6.89
N ALA A 318 -34.68 3.03 7.81
CA ALA A 318 -36.03 2.52 8.09
C ALA A 318 -36.90 3.57 8.81
N HIS A 319 -36.28 4.53 9.49
CA HIS A 319 -36.96 5.66 10.15
C HIS A 319 -36.14 6.94 10.02
N VAL A 320 -36.81 8.06 9.76
CA VAL A 320 -36.23 9.41 9.71
C VAL A 320 -37.20 10.36 10.44
N SER A 321 -36.69 11.12 11.41
CA SER A 321 -37.45 12.14 12.14
C SER A 321 -37.34 13.51 11.45
N THR A 322 -37.99 14.54 12.00
CA THR A 322 -37.89 15.90 11.47
C THR A 322 -36.44 16.40 11.51
N LEU A 323 -35.84 16.54 10.33
CA LEU A 323 -34.44 16.96 10.19
C LEU A 323 -34.30 18.48 10.41
N PRO A 324 -33.28 18.95 11.15
CA PRO A 324 -32.96 20.37 11.21
C PRO A 324 -32.41 20.85 9.86
N ALA A 325 -32.49 22.16 9.57
CA ALA A 325 -32.13 22.73 8.27
C ALA A 325 -30.67 22.50 7.81
N THR A 326 -29.77 22.11 8.71
CA THR A 326 -28.37 21.73 8.41
C THR A 326 -28.22 20.27 7.98
N VAL A 327 -29.27 19.44 8.08
CA VAL A 327 -29.23 18.00 7.79
C VAL A 327 -30.20 17.65 6.66
N ARG A 328 -29.73 16.90 5.65
CA ARG A 328 -30.57 16.43 4.53
C ARG A 328 -30.34 14.94 4.28
N GLN A 329 -31.42 14.18 4.06
CA GLN A 329 -31.31 12.81 3.55
C GLN A 329 -31.03 12.82 2.04
N ILE A 330 -30.12 11.96 1.57
CA ILE A 330 -29.83 11.75 0.14
C ILE A 330 -29.85 10.26 -0.16
N ALA A 331 -30.71 9.84 -1.08
CA ALA A 331 -30.94 8.45 -1.45
C ALA A 331 -29.83 7.88 -2.38
N VAL A 332 -28.61 7.78 -1.85
CA VAL A 332 -27.43 7.15 -2.49
C VAL A 332 -26.87 6.05 -1.57
N ALA A 333 -25.85 5.32 -2.00
CA ALA A 333 -25.23 4.29 -1.16
C ALA A 333 -24.66 4.90 0.14
N PRO A 334 -24.71 4.19 1.29
CA PRO A 334 -24.30 4.74 2.58
C PRO A 334 -22.79 5.08 2.66
N GLY A 335 -21.97 4.49 1.78
CA GLY A 335 -20.54 4.80 1.62
C GLY A 335 -20.20 5.82 0.51
N SER A 336 -21.18 6.45 -0.16
CA SER A 336 -20.88 7.41 -1.23
C SER A 336 -20.19 8.68 -0.70
N GLU A 337 -19.11 9.09 -1.37
CA GLU A 337 -18.53 10.42 -1.19
C GLU A 337 -19.45 11.48 -1.83
N LEU A 338 -19.64 12.62 -1.19
CA LEU A 338 -20.54 13.67 -1.65
C LEU A 338 -19.79 14.96 -1.97
N SER A 339 -20.27 15.68 -2.98
CA SER A 339 -19.89 17.06 -3.21
C SER A 339 -20.31 17.95 -2.03
N THR A 340 -19.70 19.13 -1.90
CA THR A 340 -19.87 20.01 -0.73
C THR A 340 -21.33 20.33 -0.42
N ARG A 341 -22.17 20.56 -1.44
CA ARG A 341 -23.62 20.81 -1.29
C ARG A 341 -24.48 19.57 -1.52
N GLY A 342 -23.85 18.42 -1.75
CA GLY A 342 -24.48 17.14 -2.04
C GLY A 342 -25.32 17.17 -3.31
N GLU A 343 -24.91 17.95 -4.31
CA GLU A 343 -25.52 17.99 -5.66
C GLU A 343 -25.03 16.81 -6.54
N LEU A 344 -23.85 16.26 -6.22
CA LEU A 344 -23.26 15.10 -6.86
C LEU A 344 -22.77 14.08 -5.81
N ALA A 345 -22.98 12.80 -6.06
CA ALA A 345 -22.50 11.69 -5.25
C ALA A 345 -21.52 10.82 -6.04
N VAL A 346 -20.26 10.77 -5.63
CA VAL A 346 -19.25 9.86 -6.18
C VAL A 346 -19.50 8.46 -5.63
N GLN A 347 -19.61 7.49 -6.54
CA GLN A 347 -19.98 6.10 -6.23
C GLN A 347 -18.84 5.11 -6.48
N ARG A 348 -17.92 5.44 -7.41
CA ARG A 348 -16.76 4.61 -7.74
C ARG A 348 -15.61 5.51 -8.15
N VAL A 349 -14.42 5.18 -7.68
CA VAL A 349 -13.14 5.77 -8.10
C VAL A 349 -12.15 4.64 -8.25
N ALA A 350 -11.83 4.30 -9.49
CA ALA A 350 -10.96 3.17 -9.82
C ALA A 350 -9.82 3.65 -10.73
N ALA A 351 -8.68 2.96 -10.72
CA ALA A 351 -7.73 3.11 -11.81
C ALA A 351 -8.41 2.69 -13.12
N SER A 352 -8.29 3.51 -14.17
CA SER A 352 -8.78 3.19 -15.52
C SER A 352 -8.07 1.95 -16.09
N ASP A 353 -8.59 1.45 -17.19
CA ASP A 353 -8.04 0.29 -17.90
C ASP A 353 -6.54 0.47 -18.20
N PRO A 354 -5.65 -0.40 -17.67
CA PRO A 354 -4.20 -0.31 -17.86
C PRO A 354 -3.78 -0.45 -19.32
N ARG A 355 -4.60 -1.08 -20.17
CA ARG A 355 -4.34 -1.22 -21.61
C ARG A 355 -4.34 0.12 -22.35
N LEU A 356 -4.79 1.19 -21.70
CA LEU A 356 -4.86 2.56 -22.21
C LEU A 356 -3.79 3.49 -21.60
N GLN A 357 -2.84 2.96 -20.80
CA GLN A 357 -1.90 3.76 -20.00
C GLN A 357 -0.43 3.53 -20.39
N ALA A 358 0.44 4.43 -19.93
CA ALA A 358 1.89 4.24 -20.01
C ALA A 358 2.33 3.10 -19.08
N ASN A 359 3.21 2.23 -19.58
CA ASN A 359 3.54 0.96 -18.94
C ASN A 359 4.63 1.05 -17.85
N ASP A 360 4.88 2.22 -17.27
CA ASP A 360 5.91 2.38 -16.23
C ASP A 360 5.24 2.63 -14.86
N PRO A 361 5.53 1.79 -13.84
CA PRO A 361 4.92 1.92 -12.51
C PRO A 361 5.30 3.21 -11.77
N ALA A 362 6.27 4.00 -12.27
CA ALA A 362 6.60 5.31 -11.74
C ALA A 362 5.72 6.45 -12.31
N VAL A 363 4.85 6.19 -13.29
CA VAL A 363 3.90 7.17 -13.85
C VAL A 363 2.55 7.07 -13.13
N ALA A 364 1.86 8.20 -12.95
CA ALA A 364 0.54 8.23 -12.34
C ALA A 364 -0.52 7.53 -13.22
N ARG A 365 -1.36 6.70 -12.63
CA ARG A 365 -2.41 5.95 -13.32
C ARG A 365 -3.63 6.81 -13.56
N ALA A 366 -4.19 6.75 -14.78
CA ALA A 366 -5.49 7.36 -15.04
C ALA A 366 -6.59 6.74 -14.16
N VAL A 367 -7.61 7.54 -13.87
CA VAL A 367 -8.68 7.28 -12.90
C VAL A 367 -10.04 7.42 -13.58
N ASP A 368 -10.87 6.40 -13.46
CA ASP A 368 -12.28 6.40 -13.86
C ASP A 368 -13.15 6.71 -12.63
N VAL A 369 -13.95 7.78 -12.73
CA VAL A 369 -14.87 8.25 -11.68
C VAL A 369 -16.30 8.11 -12.15
N THR A 370 -17.13 7.35 -11.42
CA THR A 370 -18.58 7.31 -11.67
C THR A 370 -19.33 8.01 -10.55
N ALA A 371 -20.28 8.87 -10.92
CA ALA A 371 -21.05 9.67 -9.99
C ALA A 371 -22.53 9.74 -10.36
N THR A 372 -23.38 10.12 -9.41
CA THR A 372 -24.83 10.33 -9.62
C THR A 372 -25.22 11.74 -9.19
N VAL A 373 -25.91 12.46 -10.07
CA VAL A 373 -26.52 13.78 -9.77
C VAL A 373 -27.70 13.56 -8.84
N THR A 374 -27.59 14.02 -7.59
CA THR A 374 -28.48 13.62 -6.49
C THR A 374 -29.92 14.09 -6.67
N ALA A 375 -30.11 15.22 -7.33
CA ALA A 375 -31.43 15.81 -7.60
C ALA A 375 -32.20 15.11 -8.74
N SER A 376 -31.53 14.35 -9.61
CA SER A 376 -32.12 13.78 -10.83
C SER A 376 -31.92 12.28 -11.00
N GLY A 377 -31.06 11.65 -10.18
CA GLY A 377 -30.67 10.25 -10.30
C GLY A 377 -29.79 9.94 -11.52
N LYS A 378 -29.35 10.95 -12.29
CA LYS A 378 -28.60 10.75 -13.53
C LYS A 378 -27.16 10.37 -13.25
N HIS A 379 -26.70 9.28 -13.88
CA HIS A 379 -25.32 8.83 -13.80
C HIS A 379 -24.40 9.63 -14.72
N LEU A 380 -23.19 9.91 -14.23
CA LEU A 380 -22.08 10.52 -14.93
C LEU A 380 -20.87 9.60 -14.84
N SER A 381 -20.01 9.63 -15.85
CA SER A 381 -18.73 8.91 -15.85
C SER A 381 -17.66 9.82 -16.43
N PHE A 382 -16.52 9.86 -15.77
CA PHE A 382 -15.38 10.70 -16.11
C PHE A 382 -14.11 9.87 -16.14
N ARG A 383 -13.12 10.30 -16.92
CA ARG A 383 -11.75 9.77 -16.92
C ARG A 383 -10.76 10.93 -16.89
N MET A 384 -9.70 10.80 -16.09
CA MET A 384 -8.59 11.75 -16.09
C MET A 384 -7.27 11.08 -15.65
N THR A 385 -6.14 11.62 -16.09
CA THR A 385 -4.81 11.24 -15.55
C THR A 385 -4.39 12.24 -14.47
N PRO A 386 -3.95 11.80 -13.27
CA PRO A 386 -3.41 12.69 -12.25
C PRO A 386 -2.08 13.33 -12.68
N GLU A 387 -2.15 14.47 -13.33
CA GLU A 387 -0.98 15.25 -13.77
C GLU A 387 -0.75 16.46 -12.85
N VAL A 388 0.52 16.75 -12.54
CA VAL A 388 0.93 17.87 -11.69
C VAL A 388 1.72 18.88 -12.52
N ALA A 389 1.02 19.84 -13.12
CA ALA A 389 1.60 20.80 -14.04
C ALA A 389 1.97 22.15 -13.40
N SER A 390 1.40 22.51 -12.24
CA SER A 390 1.63 23.81 -11.58
C SER A 390 2.74 23.76 -10.51
N PRO A 391 3.59 24.79 -10.39
CA PRO A 391 4.58 24.92 -9.32
C PRO A 391 3.99 24.74 -7.91
N GLU A 392 2.78 25.24 -7.69
CA GLU A 392 2.05 25.19 -6.42
C GLU A 392 1.65 23.77 -6.02
N ALA A 393 1.34 22.91 -7.00
CA ALA A 393 0.98 21.51 -6.77
C ALA A 393 2.23 20.59 -6.72
N ILE A 394 3.34 20.97 -7.36
CA ILE A 394 4.64 20.28 -7.24
C ILE A 394 5.13 20.24 -5.78
N ALA A 395 4.75 21.21 -4.95
CA ALA A 395 5.04 21.21 -3.51
C ALA A 395 4.50 19.95 -2.77
N GLY A 396 3.51 19.24 -3.31
CA GLY A 396 3.07 17.93 -2.81
C GLY A 396 4.13 16.83 -2.86
N ARG A 397 5.18 17.00 -3.68
CA ARG A 397 6.32 16.07 -3.82
C ARG A 397 7.59 16.51 -3.08
N ALA A 398 7.60 17.71 -2.47
CA ALA A 398 8.64 18.10 -1.53
C ALA A 398 8.57 17.26 -0.25
N ALA A 399 9.62 17.17 0.56
CA ALA A 399 9.57 16.45 1.84
C ALA A 399 8.55 17.09 2.81
N ASN A 400 7.90 16.29 3.65
CA ASN A 400 7.00 16.76 4.70
C ASN A 400 7.76 17.41 5.88
N PRO A 401 7.41 18.62 6.35
CA PRO A 401 8.07 19.30 7.49
C PRO A 401 7.93 18.65 8.88
N LYS A 402 7.47 17.41 9.04
CA LYS A 402 7.62 16.62 10.29
C LYS A 402 8.79 15.66 10.24
N LEU A 403 9.22 15.36 9.03
CA LEU A 403 10.63 15.38 8.74
C LEU A 403 11.05 16.88 8.90
N GLY A 404 11.15 17.44 10.14
CA GLY A 404 10.96 18.88 10.57
C GLY A 404 11.92 19.64 11.57
N ALA A 405 11.62 19.74 12.89
CA ALA A 405 12.57 20.21 13.95
C ALA A 405 12.44 19.53 15.35
N ALA A 406 13.46 18.76 15.78
CA ALA A 406 13.67 18.05 17.08
C ALA A 406 15.09 18.28 17.69
N ALA A 407 15.81 17.22 18.14
CA ALA A 407 16.98 17.36 19.02
C ALA A 407 18.23 16.52 18.69
N ARG A 408 19.40 17.17 18.79
CA ARG A 408 20.73 16.53 18.77
C ARG A 408 20.91 15.56 19.95
N THR A 409 20.68 14.28 19.74
CA THR A 409 21.18 13.23 20.64
C THR A 409 22.68 13.03 20.41
N THR A 410 23.50 13.74 21.19
CA THR A 410 24.95 13.50 21.29
C THR A 410 25.19 12.16 21.99
N GLY A 411 25.06 11.06 21.25
CA GLY A 411 25.09 9.71 21.80
C GLY A 411 25.27 8.58 20.77
N LEU A 412 25.66 8.91 19.53
CA LEU A 412 26.08 7.88 18.57
C LEU A 412 27.50 7.41 18.93
N SER A 413 27.62 6.12 19.26
CA SER A 413 28.86 5.37 18.99
C SER A 413 29.24 5.60 17.54
N ALA A 414 30.51 5.90 17.24
CA ALA A 414 30.93 6.21 15.89
C ALA A 414 30.53 5.09 14.92
N ALA A 415 29.52 5.35 14.08
CA ALA A 415 29.19 4.49 12.96
C ALA A 415 30.41 4.43 12.03
N GLU A 416 30.69 3.25 11.47
CA GLU A 416 31.78 3.11 10.52
C GLU A 416 31.46 3.99 9.30
N ALA A 417 32.37 4.92 8.96
CA ALA A 417 32.09 5.92 7.95
C ALA A 417 31.90 5.26 6.58
N GLY A 418 30.77 5.56 5.93
CA GLY A 418 30.44 4.99 4.64
C GLY A 418 31.41 5.43 3.55
N SER A 419 31.37 4.74 2.41
CA SER A 419 32.15 5.14 1.25
C SER A 419 31.47 6.28 0.47
N PRO A 420 32.19 7.36 0.11
CA PRO A 420 31.68 8.44 -0.75
C PRO A 420 31.57 8.05 -2.22
N THR A 421 32.07 6.88 -2.62
CA THR A 421 32.15 6.45 -4.03
C THR A 421 31.58 5.05 -4.28
N ASN A 422 31.57 4.16 -3.29
CA ASN A 422 30.94 2.85 -3.41
C ASN A 422 29.41 2.98 -3.24
N PRO A 423 28.59 2.55 -4.22
CA PRO A 423 27.13 2.51 -4.06
C PRO A 423 26.67 1.53 -2.98
N VAL A 424 27.48 0.53 -2.63
CA VAL A 424 27.19 -0.44 -1.56
C VAL A 424 27.52 0.18 -0.19
N GLU A 425 26.55 0.16 0.71
CA GLU A 425 26.71 0.54 2.11
C GLU A 425 27.36 -0.61 2.90
N ALA A 426 28.60 -0.44 3.35
CA ALA A 426 29.31 -1.42 4.18
C ALA A 426 28.81 -1.36 5.63
N GLU A 427 28.48 -0.15 6.07
CA GLU A 427 28.02 0.26 7.40
C GLU A 427 26.58 -0.20 7.76
N ARG A 428 25.90 -0.87 6.82
CA ARG A 428 24.47 -1.25 6.93
C ARG A 428 24.21 -2.33 7.98
N TYR A 429 23.03 -2.32 8.60
CA TYR A 429 22.58 -3.43 9.47
C TYR A 429 21.79 -4.52 8.71
N CYS A 430 21.11 -4.17 7.62
CA CYS A 430 20.39 -5.15 6.82
C CYS A 430 21.35 -5.96 5.94
N SER A 431 21.20 -7.28 5.95
CA SER A 431 22.15 -8.22 5.35
C SER A 431 22.48 -7.99 3.87
N VAL A 432 21.47 -7.90 3.01
CA VAL A 432 21.62 -7.78 1.56
C VAL A 432 21.54 -6.29 1.17
N PRO A 433 22.60 -5.71 0.61
CA PRO A 433 22.64 -4.29 0.25
C PRO A 433 21.72 -3.97 -0.94
N ARG A 434 21.18 -2.75 -1.00
CA ARG A 434 20.31 -2.32 -2.11
C ARG A 434 21.08 -2.19 -3.42
N ASN A 435 22.17 -1.42 -3.44
CA ASN A 435 22.85 -0.98 -4.66
C ASN A 435 24.10 -1.80 -5.03
N ASP A 436 24.11 -3.09 -4.66
CA ASP A 436 25.13 -4.04 -5.11
C ASP A 436 24.69 -4.75 -6.39
N VAL A 437 25.49 -4.60 -7.45
CA VAL A 437 25.24 -5.21 -8.77
C VAL A 437 25.17 -6.73 -8.73
N ALA A 438 25.77 -7.38 -7.72
CA ALA A 438 25.66 -8.83 -7.49
C ALA A 438 24.33 -9.26 -6.86
N ASN A 439 23.44 -8.33 -6.50
CA ASN A 439 22.20 -8.58 -5.75
C ASN A 439 20.97 -7.95 -6.42
N GLN A 440 20.80 -8.17 -7.73
CA GLN A 440 19.59 -7.77 -8.44
C GLN A 440 18.47 -8.81 -8.33
N ALA A 441 17.37 -8.49 -7.64
CA ALA A 441 16.18 -9.33 -7.59
C ALA A 441 15.42 -9.22 -8.92
N VAL A 442 15.07 -10.36 -9.54
CA VAL A 442 14.21 -10.39 -10.73
C VAL A 442 12.75 -10.34 -10.29
N GLN A 443 11.99 -9.34 -10.73
CA GLN A 443 10.57 -9.26 -10.41
C GLN A 443 9.81 -10.45 -11.03
N PRO A 444 9.13 -11.31 -10.24
CA PRO A 444 8.31 -12.38 -10.79
C PRO A 444 7.06 -11.82 -11.51
N LYS A 445 6.54 -12.61 -12.46
CA LYS A 445 5.16 -12.48 -12.92
C LYS A 445 4.22 -12.82 -11.74
N PRO A 446 3.04 -12.20 -11.59
CA PRO A 446 2.07 -12.60 -10.56
C PRO A 446 1.75 -14.10 -10.60
N ARG A 447 1.64 -14.65 -11.81
CA ARG A 447 1.46 -16.08 -12.07
C ARG A 447 2.60 -16.97 -11.54
N ASN A 448 3.84 -16.48 -11.52
CA ASN A 448 4.99 -17.21 -10.96
C ASN A 448 4.89 -17.33 -9.43
N VAL A 449 4.39 -16.28 -8.76
CA VAL A 449 4.20 -16.25 -7.32
C VAL A 449 3.15 -17.29 -6.92
N GLU A 450 2.01 -17.35 -7.62
CA GLU A 450 1.01 -18.39 -7.41
C GLU A 450 1.55 -19.80 -7.67
N TRP A 451 2.31 -20.00 -8.75
CA TRP A 451 2.98 -21.26 -9.02
C TRP A 451 3.88 -21.67 -7.84
N ALA A 452 4.75 -20.78 -7.36
CA ALA A 452 5.65 -21.10 -6.26
C ALA A 452 4.90 -21.37 -4.95
N VAL A 453 3.83 -20.65 -4.65
CA VAL A 453 2.94 -20.97 -3.51
C VAL A 453 2.30 -22.36 -3.69
N ASN A 454 1.70 -22.64 -4.85
CA ASN A 454 1.05 -23.92 -5.16
C ASN A 454 2.04 -25.10 -5.01
N GLN A 455 3.28 -24.96 -5.49
CA GLN A 455 4.32 -25.98 -5.33
C GLN A 455 4.84 -26.09 -3.89
N ALA A 456 4.92 -24.97 -3.14
CA ALA A 456 5.43 -24.97 -1.77
C ALA A 456 4.48 -25.68 -0.79
N ILE A 457 3.18 -25.36 -0.83
CA ILE A 457 2.18 -25.92 0.11
C ILE A 457 1.91 -27.42 -0.09
N VAL A 458 2.28 -27.97 -1.25
CA VAL A 458 2.22 -29.42 -1.54
C VAL A 458 3.59 -30.12 -1.47
N GLY A 459 4.65 -29.39 -1.08
CA GLY A 459 6.00 -29.96 -0.87
C GLY A 459 6.77 -30.32 -2.14
N THR A 460 6.35 -29.86 -3.31
CA THR A 460 7.00 -30.18 -4.60
C THR A 460 7.94 -29.09 -5.10
N LEU A 461 8.04 -27.92 -4.45
CA LEU A 461 8.82 -26.78 -4.95
C LEU A 461 10.29 -27.16 -5.21
N ASN A 462 10.93 -27.91 -4.32
CA ASN A 462 12.31 -28.36 -4.54
C ASN A 462 12.49 -29.24 -5.80
N GLN A 463 11.47 -29.99 -6.21
CA GLN A 463 11.54 -30.87 -7.38
C GLN A 463 11.63 -30.09 -8.70
N VAL A 464 11.09 -28.87 -8.72
CA VAL A 464 10.97 -28.01 -9.91
C VAL A 464 11.71 -26.67 -9.79
N ALA A 465 12.24 -26.33 -8.60
CA ALA A 465 12.85 -25.05 -8.29
C ALA A 465 14.19 -25.13 -7.54
N SER A 466 14.84 -26.29 -7.44
CA SER A 466 16.23 -26.36 -6.96
C SER A 466 17.16 -25.49 -7.81
N ARG A 467 18.12 -24.82 -7.15
CA ARG A 467 19.05 -23.88 -7.77
C ARG A 467 20.44 -24.51 -7.92
N PRO A 468 21.01 -24.57 -9.13
CA PRO A 468 22.41 -24.92 -9.30
C PRO A 468 23.31 -23.84 -8.70
N ALA A 469 24.59 -24.17 -8.52
CA ALA A 469 25.58 -23.15 -8.18
C ALA A 469 25.62 -22.06 -9.26
N ASN A 470 25.82 -20.81 -8.85
CA ASN A 470 25.79 -19.63 -9.70
C ASN A 470 24.47 -19.41 -10.48
N TRP A 471 23.32 -19.88 -9.96
CA TRP A 471 22.01 -19.57 -10.54
C TRP A 471 21.83 -18.05 -10.76
N LYS A 472 21.36 -17.66 -11.95
CA LYS A 472 21.21 -16.26 -12.41
C LYS A 472 22.48 -15.39 -12.23
N ASN A 473 23.67 -15.99 -12.26
CA ASN A 473 24.96 -15.32 -12.08
C ASN A 473 25.19 -14.66 -10.71
N TYR A 474 24.44 -15.04 -9.66
CA TYR A 474 24.57 -14.43 -8.33
C TYR A 474 25.83 -14.82 -7.54
N GLY A 475 26.70 -15.69 -8.06
CA GLY A 475 27.87 -16.24 -7.34
C GLY A 475 27.51 -17.08 -6.11
N MET A 476 26.26 -17.53 -6.00
CA MET A 476 25.76 -18.30 -4.85
C MET A 476 26.10 -19.79 -4.97
N PRO A 477 26.24 -20.53 -3.85
CA PRO A 477 26.26 -21.99 -3.86
C PRO A 477 24.93 -22.56 -4.37
N ALA A 478 24.89 -23.86 -4.69
CA ALA A 478 23.65 -24.57 -4.97
C ALA A 478 22.75 -24.63 -3.71
N TYR A 479 21.44 -24.51 -3.87
CA TYR A 479 20.47 -24.62 -2.77
C TYR A 479 19.08 -25.06 -3.27
N ALA A 480 18.20 -25.43 -2.34
CA ALA A 480 16.80 -25.72 -2.66
C ALA A 480 15.89 -24.98 -1.66
N PRO A 481 14.88 -24.20 -2.11
CA PRO A 481 14.07 -23.33 -1.25
C PRO A 481 13.52 -23.97 0.04
N GLN A 482 12.87 -25.13 -0.06
CA GLN A 482 12.27 -25.81 1.10
C GLN A 482 13.30 -26.62 1.92
N THR A 483 14.54 -26.75 1.44
CA THR A 483 15.65 -27.29 2.24
C THR A 483 16.31 -26.20 3.08
N LEU A 484 16.37 -24.96 2.58
CA LEU A 484 16.77 -23.79 3.39
C LEU A 484 15.72 -23.46 4.45
N PHE A 485 14.43 -23.59 4.10
CA PHE A 485 13.30 -23.24 4.97
C PHE A 485 12.35 -24.43 5.17
N PRO A 486 12.73 -25.43 5.97
CA PRO A 486 11.85 -26.53 6.32
C PRO A 486 10.69 -25.99 7.18
N ALA A 487 9.47 -26.05 6.65
CA ALA A 487 8.26 -25.70 7.37
C ALA A 487 7.84 -26.85 8.31
N PRO A 488 7.44 -26.60 9.58
CA PRO A 488 6.95 -27.65 10.46
C PRO A 488 5.61 -28.20 9.96
N ALA A 489 5.31 -29.47 10.26
CA ALA A 489 4.00 -30.06 9.97
C ALA A 489 2.89 -29.32 10.75
N LEU A 490 1.73 -29.11 10.11
CA LEU A 490 0.59 -28.44 10.76
C LEU A 490 -0.09 -29.33 11.80
N LEU A 491 -0.73 -28.68 12.78
CA LEU A 491 -1.57 -29.29 13.81
C LEU A 491 -3.03 -28.83 13.66
N PRO A 492 -4.02 -29.72 13.40
CA PRO A 492 -3.84 -31.10 12.96
C PRO A 492 -3.18 -31.15 11.57
N ALA A 493 -2.83 -32.36 11.11
CA ALA A 493 -2.22 -32.55 9.80
C ALA A 493 -3.07 -31.97 8.66
N GLY A 494 -2.43 -31.25 7.74
CA GLY A 494 -3.07 -30.55 6.63
C GLY A 494 -2.05 -29.67 5.90
N ARG A 495 -2.52 -28.69 5.11
CA ARG A 495 -1.69 -27.67 4.46
C ARG A 495 -2.29 -26.27 4.58
N VAL A 496 -1.46 -25.25 4.41
CA VAL A 496 -1.90 -23.87 4.16
C VAL A 496 -2.68 -23.82 2.84
N PRO A 497 -3.91 -23.28 2.81
CA PRO A 497 -4.60 -22.96 1.57
C PRO A 497 -3.82 -21.90 0.79
N ALA A 498 -3.56 -22.13 -0.51
CA ALA A 498 -2.77 -21.22 -1.35
C ALA A 498 -3.18 -19.75 -1.21
N GLN A 499 -4.49 -19.49 -1.11
CA GLN A 499 -5.06 -18.15 -1.01
C GLN A 499 -4.77 -17.42 0.30
N ILE A 500 -4.47 -18.10 1.40
CA ILE A 500 -4.01 -17.44 2.63
C ILE A 500 -2.61 -16.87 2.42
N MET A 501 -1.69 -17.67 1.88
CA MET A 501 -0.33 -17.23 1.57
C MET A 501 -0.32 -16.12 0.50
N LEU A 502 -1.17 -16.25 -0.53
CA LEU A 502 -1.31 -15.23 -1.58
C LEU A 502 -2.01 -13.95 -1.09
N GLY A 503 -2.93 -14.06 -0.12
CA GLY A 503 -3.53 -12.92 0.56
C GLY A 503 -2.52 -12.16 1.42
N ILE A 504 -1.63 -12.86 2.13
CA ILE A 504 -0.48 -12.28 2.84
C ILE A 504 0.45 -11.57 1.84
N ILE A 505 0.89 -12.24 0.77
CA ILE A 505 1.80 -11.63 -0.21
C ILE A 505 1.17 -10.40 -0.88
N ALA A 506 -0.12 -10.42 -1.20
CA ALA A 506 -0.83 -9.26 -1.70
C ALA A 506 -0.85 -8.11 -0.68
N GLN A 507 -1.09 -8.42 0.60
CA GLN A 507 -1.14 -7.42 1.67
C GLN A 507 0.23 -6.89 2.09
N GLU A 508 1.30 -7.67 1.97
CA GLU A 508 2.66 -7.20 2.29
C GLU A 508 3.28 -6.42 1.14
N SER A 509 3.38 -7.03 -0.05
CA SER A 509 4.26 -6.54 -1.12
C SER A 509 3.57 -6.19 -2.42
N ASN A 510 2.25 -6.37 -2.54
CA ASN A 510 1.55 -6.32 -3.83
C ASN A 510 2.14 -7.31 -4.87
N MET A 511 2.62 -8.48 -4.39
CA MET A 511 3.31 -9.51 -5.19
C MET A 511 4.65 -9.04 -5.81
N TRP A 512 5.36 -8.11 -5.15
CA TRP A 512 6.68 -7.64 -5.58
C TRP A 512 7.84 -8.30 -4.81
N GLN A 513 8.87 -8.72 -5.55
CA GLN A 513 10.16 -9.19 -5.01
C GLN A 513 11.27 -8.17 -5.24
N ALA A 514 11.18 -7.38 -6.31
CA ALA A 514 12.11 -6.29 -6.62
C ALA A 514 11.46 -4.93 -6.30
N ALA A 515 12.27 -3.88 -6.17
CA ALA A 515 11.79 -2.52 -5.95
C ALA A 515 10.85 -2.07 -7.09
N ARG A 516 9.95 -1.11 -6.76
CA ARG A 516 8.81 -0.66 -7.58
C ARG A 516 9.10 -0.19 -9.02
N TYR A 517 10.36 -0.08 -9.42
CA TYR A 517 10.79 0.32 -10.76
C TYR A 517 10.95 -0.87 -11.71
N ALA A 518 10.73 -2.11 -11.25
CA ALA A 518 10.81 -3.33 -12.04
C ALA A 518 9.43 -3.87 -12.42
N LEU A 519 9.20 -4.08 -13.72
CA LEU A 519 8.11 -4.93 -14.23
C LEU A 519 8.52 -6.42 -14.24
N PRO A 520 7.58 -7.38 -14.36
CA PRO A 520 7.91 -8.81 -14.42
C PRO A 520 9.01 -9.16 -15.44
N GLY A 521 10.08 -9.79 -14.96
CA GLY A 521 11.29 -10.10 -15.74
C GLY A 521 12.39 -9.06 -15.67
N VAL A 522 12.12 -7.85 -15.17
CA VAL A 522 13.16 -6.83 -14.93
C VAL A 522 13.87 -7.14 -13.60
N PRO A 523 15.21 -7.24 -13.58
CA PRO A 523 16.01 -7.18 -12.37
C PRO A 523 16.07 -5.75 -11.82
N ALA A 524 16.04 -5.57 -10.50
CA ALA A 524 16.35 -4.28 -9.85
C ALA A 524 16.89 -4.51 -8.43
N ASN A 525 17.02 -3.43 -7.64
CA ASN A 525 17.18 -3.57 -6.19
C ASN A 525 16.17 -4.58 -5.61
N PRO A 526 16.50 -5.39 -4.60
CA PRO A 526 15.52 -6.16 -3.85
C PRO A 526 14.42 -5.24 -3.29
N LEU A 527 13.18 -5.72 -3.20
CA LEU A 527 12.14 -5.02 -2.44
C LEU A 527 12.49 -5.10 -0.96
N MET A 528 12.58 -3.94 -0.31
CA MET A 528 13.04 -3.83 1.06
C MET A 528 12.19 -2.81 1.83
N GLY A 529 11.95 -3.09 3.12
CA GLY A 529 11.33 -2.16 4.06
C GLY A 529 12.26 -0.99 4.42
N ASN A 530 12.21 -0.51 5.66
CA ASN A 530 13.08 0.60 6.12
C ASN A 530 14.56 0.16 6.24
N PHE A 531 15.28 0.10 5.11
CA PHE A 531 16.67 -0.38 5.04
C PHE A 531 17.67 0.49 5.79
N TYR A 532 17.48 1.81 5.74
CA TYR A 532 18.37 2.80 6.35
C TYR A 532 17.96 3.12 7.80
N GLY A 533 16.91 2.45 8.32
CA GLY A 533 16.33 2.71 9.64
C GLY A 533 16.04 4.19 9.89
N ARG A 534 15.66 4.93 8.84
CA ARG A 534 15.45 6.39 8.94
C ARG A 534 14.34 6.62 9.96
N ASP A 535 14.65 7.32 11.04
CA ASP A 535 13.63 7.83 11.95
C ASP A 535 13.01 9.10 11.33
N ILE A 536 12.19 8.86 10.32
CA ILE A 536 11.34 9.86 9.69
C ILE A 536 10.13 10.23 10.56
N TYR A 537 10.12 9.88 11.85
CA TYR A 537 9.00 10.11 12.79
C TYR A 537 9.39 11.03 13.96
N ASN A 538 10.69 11.04 14.31
CA ASN A 538 11.35 12.16 14.99
C ASN A 538 10.97 13.48 14.31
N SER A 539 11.02 14.58 15.06
CA SER A 539 10.50 15.82 14.48
C SER A 539 11.36 16.48 13.39
N THR A 540 12.65 16.21 13.13
CA THR A 540 13.70 17.04 12.40
C THR A 540 13.84 16.89 10.85
N GLU A 541 14.07 18.00 10.12
CA GLU A 541 14.11 18.17 8.64
C GLU A 541 15.56 18.08 8.10
N THR A 542 16.51 18.34 9.00
CA THR A 542 17.92 18.12 8.70
C THR A 542 18.26 16.63 8.66
N ASP A 543 17.47 15.76 9.28
CA ASP A 543 17.81 14.35 9.54
C ASP A 543 16.83 13.29 9.02
N ASP A 544 15.78 13.63 8.24
CA ASP A 544 14.93 12.63 7.54
C ASP A 544 15.74 11.63 6.72
N TRP A 545 16.88 12.11 6.28
CA TRP A 545 17.78 11.49 5.33
C TRP A 545 19.01 10.91 6.05
N ASP A 546 19.21 11.25 7.33
CA ASP A 546 20.17 10.58 8.19
C ASP A 546 19.79 9.10 8.34
N ILE A 547 20.82 8.31 8.57
CA ILE A 547 20.74 6.87 8.51
C ILE A 547 20.96 6.34 9.92
N ASN A 548 19.90 5.84 10.56
CA ASN A 548 20.00 5.11 11.83
C ASN A 548 19.90 3.61 11.58
N TRP A 549 21.04 2.96 11.34
CA TRP A 549 21.07 1.53 11.06
C TRP A 549 20.46 0.65 12.17
N ALA A 550 20.47 1.10 13.43
CA ALA A 550 19.91 0.34 14.55
C ALA A 550 18.38 0.11 14.41
N ASP A 551 17.69 1.04 13.76
CA ASP A 551 16.23 1.00 13.54
C ASP A 551 15.86 0.39 12.18
N ALA A 552 16.84 -0.17 11.46
CA ALA A 552 16.61 -0.77 10.15
C ALA A 552 15.70 -2.02 10.25
N ASP A 553 14.56 -1.96 9.58
CA ASP A 553 13.52 -2.99 9.68
C ASP A 553 13.94 -4.33 9.05
N CYS A 554 14.64 -4.22 7.92
CA CYS A 554 15.18 -5.33 7.14
C CYS A 554 14.17 -6.38 6.68
N GLY A 555 12.90 -5.99 6.42
CA GLY A 555 11.93 -6.83 5.73
C GLY A 555 12.23 -6.93 4.23
N TYR A 556 12.26 -8.16 3.68
CA TYR A 556 12.58 -8.41 2.26
C TYR A 556 11.46 -9.08 1.47
N GLY A 557 11.31 -8.66 0.21
CA GLY A 557 10.61 -9.38 -0.85
C GLY A 557 9.10 -9.58 -0.63
N LEU A 558 8.57 -10.61 -1.28
CA LEU A 558 7.14 -10.91 -1.39
C LEU A 558 6.41 -11.00 -0.05
N THR A 559 7.05 -11.61 0.95
CA THR A 559 6.46 -11.89 2.26
C THR A 559 6.89 -10.90 3.34
N GLN A 560 7.65 -9.86 2.97
CA GLN A 560 8.30 -8.90 3.88
C GLN A 560 9.03 -9.58 5.06
N ALA A 561 9.78 -10.66 4.77
CA ALA A 561 10.46 -11.43 5.79
C ALA A 561 11.53 -10.60 6.50
N THR A 562 11.36 -10.37 7.81
CA THR A 562 12.26 -9.61 8.69
C THR A 562 13.22 -10.49 9.50
N ASP A 563 12.74 -11.65 9.95
CA ASP A 563 13.37 -12.37 11.05
C ASP A 563 14.68 -13.00 10.60
N GLY A 564 15.76 -12.69 11.32
CA GLY A 564 17.11 -13.15 11.00
C GLY A 564 17.70 -12.51 9.75
N MET A 565 17.14 -11.40 9.26
CA MET A 565 17.59 -10.72 8.03
C MET A 565 18.55 -9.54 8.29
N ARG A 566 18.88 -9.24 9.56
CA ARG A 566 20.01 -8.37 9.94
C ARG A 566 21.35 -9.11 9.84
N LEU A 567 22.44 -8.37 9.65
CA LEU A 567 23.79 -8.92 9.70
C LEU A 567 24.09 -9.53 11.08
N ALA A 568 24.92 -10.58 11.12
CA ALA A 568 25.43 -11.12 12.37
C ALA A 568 26.27 -10.07 13.10
N GLY A 569 25.98 -9.83 14.38
CA GLY A 569 26.52 -8.70 15.16
C GLY A 569 25.56 -7.51 15.26
N HIS A 570 24.49 -7.47 14.46
CA HIS A 570 23.52 -6.38 14.39
C HIS A 570 22.07 -6.87 14.62
N GLU A 571 21.88 -8.07 15.17
CA GLU A 571 20.56 -8.65 15.46
C GLU A 571 19.75 -7.79 16.44
N LYS A 572 18.41 -7.83 16.33
CA LYS A 572 17.50 -7.13 17.25
C LYS A 572 17.69 -7.58 18.70
N THR A 573 17.64 -6.62 19.62
CA THR A 573 17.68 -6.85 21.07
C THR A 573 16.38 -6.43 21.75
N ASP A 574 16.12 -6.96 22.95
CA ASP A 574 15.12 -6.40 23.87
C ASP A 574 15.65 -5.12 24.57
N GLU A 575 14.81 -4.52 25.40
CA GLU A 575 15.12 -3.33 26.22
C GLU A 575 16.29 -3.54 27.19
N ASN A 576 16.62 -4.80 27.52
CA ASN A 576 17.72 -5.17 28.40
C ASN A 576 19.01 -5.50 27.62
N GLY A 577 19.01 -5.37 26.29
CA GLY A 577 20.14 -5.68 25.42
C GLY A 577 20.30 -7.17 25.08
N ASN A 578 19.36 -8.04 25.45
CA ASN A 578 19.40 -9.47 25.09
C ASN A 578 19.00 -9.64 23.63
N LYS A 579 19.72 -10.46 22.86
CA LYS A 579 19.31 -10.79 21.48
C LYS A 579 17.96 -11.52 21.47
N VAL A 580 16.98 -10.96 20.76
CA VAL A 580 15.68 -11.58 20.48
C VAL A 580 15.59 -12.16 19.06
N GLU A 581 16.64 -11.97 18.27
CA GLU A 581 16.78 -12.43 16.89
C GLU A 581 18.10 -13.20 16.72
N ILE A 582 18.12 -14.18 15.81
CA ILE A 582 19.33 -14.89 15.38
C ILE A 582 19.49 -14.63 13.88
N ALA A 583 20.64 -14.10 13.47
CA ALA A 583 20.95 -13.87 12.06
C ALA A 583 20.99 -15.20 11.28
N LEU A 584 20.28 -15.26 10.16
CA LEU A 584 20.40 -16.36 9.21
C LEU A 584 21.78 -16.33 8.52
N PRO A 585 22.31 -17.47 8.04
CA PRO A 585 23.54 -17.49 7.25
C PRO A 585 23.43 -16.57 6.02
N TYR A 586 24.49 -15.84 5.68
CA TYR A 586 24.44 -14.79 4.65
C TYR A 586 23.91 -15.25 3.28
N GLN A 587 24.27 -16.45 2.81
CA GLN A 587 23.73 -16.98 1.54
C GLN A 587 22.23 -17.35 1.64
N THR A 588 21.75 -17.72 2.84
CA THR A 588 20.32 -17.91 3.12
C THR A 588 19.58 -16.57 3.08
N GLN A 589 20.17 -15.50 3.66
CA GLN A 589 19.63 -14.14 3.57
C GLN A 589 19.58 -13.65 2.11
N ARG A 590 20.65 -13.86 1.34
CA ARG A 590 20.66 -13.57 -0.11
C ARG A 590 19.54 -14.29 -0.85
N ALA A 591 19.30 -15.57 -0.56
CA ALA A 591 18.20 -16.33 -1.17
C ALA A 591 16.83 -15.67 -0.90
N VAL A 592 16.55 -15.26 0.34
CA VAL A 592 15.29 -14.53 0.69
C VAL A 592 15.16 -13.21 -0.09
N ALA A 593 16.27 -12.50 -0.34
CA ALA A 593 16.25 -11.21 -1.01
C ALA A 593 16.16 -11.29 -2.55
N VAL A 594 16.82 -12.25 -3.21
CA VAL A 594 16.89 -12.31 -4.69
C VAL A 594 16.12 -13.47 -5.34
N ASP A 595 15.71 -14.50 -4.59
CA ASP A 595 14.88 -15.60 -5.09
C ASP A 595 13.49 -15.57 -4.48
N PHE A 596 12.50 -15.19 -5.30
CA PHE A 596 11.10 -15.13 -4.92
C PHE A 596 10.55 -16.47 -4.38
N THR A 597 11.09 -17.61 -4.82
CA THR A 597 10.66 -18.94 -4.33
C THR A 597 11.22 -19.26 -2.95
N ALA A 598 12.44 -18.80 -2.65
CA ALA A 598 13.05 -18.90 -1.33
C ALA A 598 12.36 -17.96 -0.32
N ASN A 599 12.01 -16.75 -0.76
CA ASN A 599 11.19 -15.81 0.01
C ASN A 599 9.82 -16.42 0.38
N ILE A 600 9.09 -16.99 -0.58
CA ILE A 600 7.82 -17.69 -0.34
C ILE A 600 7.99 -18.88 0.60
N ALA A 601 9.03 -19.72 0.41
CA ALA A 601 9.30 -20.85 1.30
C ALA A 601 9.57 -20.41 2.75
N TYR A 602 10.25 -19.28 2.94
CA TYR A 602 10.51 -18.74 4.27
C TYR A 602 9.24 -18.18 4.94
N GLY A 603 8.47 -17.35 4.23
CA GLY A 603 7.18 -16.85 4.76
C GLY A 603 6.19 -17.98 5.04
N LEU A 604 6.20 -19.05 4.24
CA LEU A 604 5.37 -20.23 4.48
C LEU A 604 5.80 -20.98 5.75
N LYS A 605 7.12 -21.13 6.01
CA LYS A 605 7.63 -21.66 7.28
C LYS A 605 7.12 -20.84 8.46
N ILE A 606 7.22 -19.51 8.40
CA ILE A 606 6.74 -18.61 9.47
C ILE A 606 5.24 -18.79 9.69
N LEU A 607 4.44 -18.86 8.62
CA LEU A 607 2.99 -19.07 8.72
C LEU A 607 2.63 -20.42 9.36
N HIS A 608 3.35 -21.50 9.03
CA HIS A 608 3.19 -22.80 9.70
C HIS A 608 3.53 -22.72 11.20
N GLU A 609 4.59 -21.98 11.57
CA GLU A 609 4.96 -21.76 12.97
C GLU A 609 3.89 -20.96 13.72
N LYS A 610 3.33 -19.89 13.13
CA LYS A 610 2.24 -19.10 13.75
C LYS A 610 0.93 -19.89 13.88
N TRP A 611 0.59 -20.72 12.89
CA TRP A 611 -0.54 -21.65 13.00
C TRP A 611 -0.34 -22.64 14.15
N ASN A 612 0.81 -23.30 14.23
CA ASN A 612 1.08 -24.25 15.30
C ASN A 612 1.11 -23.60 16.69
N GLN A 613 1.66 -22.38 16.81
CA GLN A 613 1.66 -21.60 18.06
C GLN A 613 0.21 -21.33 18.52
N THR A 614 -0.61 -20.74 17.65
CA THR A 614 -2.00 -20.38 17.97
C THR A 614 -2.88 -21.61 18.22
N TYR A 615 -2.79 -22.65 17.38
CA TYR A 615 -3.54 -23.89 17.53
C TYR A 615 -3.23 -24.65 18.84
N SER A 616 -1.94 -24.72 19.21
CA SER A 616 -1.49 -25.42 20.42
C SER A 616 -1.89 -24.67 21.69
N ALA A 617 -1.93 -23.33 21.62
CA ALA A 617 -2.40 -22.46 22.70
C ALA A 617 -3.93 -22.35 22.79
N GLY A 618 -4.68 -23.05 21.93
CA GLY A 618 -6.15 -23.09 21.96
C GLY A 618 -6.86 -21.96 21.21
N LEU A 619 -6.12 -21.05 20.58
CA LEU A 619 -6.66 -19.99 19.71
C LEU A 619 -7.16 -20.61 18.40
N ARG A 620 -8.39 -21.11 18.44
CA ARG A 620 -9.02 -21.86 17.35
C ARG A 620 -10.26 -21.15 16.84
N VAL A 621 -10.40 -21.13 15.52
CA VAL A 621 -11.59 -20.65 14.82
C VAL A 621 -12.36 -21.87 14.32
N HIS A 622 -13.66 -21.95 14.60
CA HIS A 622 -14.50 -23.11 14.30
C HIS A 622 -13.87 -24.41 14.87
N ASN A 623 -13.75 -25.48 14.08
CA ASN A 623 -13.03 -26.70 14.41
C ASN A 623 -11.50 -26.65 14.21
N ALA A 624 -10.95 -25.51 13.74
CA ALA A 624 -9.55 -25.36 13.33
C ALA A 624 -9.08 -26.40 12.29
N ASP A 625 -9.95 -26.77 11.36
CA ASP A 625 -9.57 -27.46 10.13
C ASP A 625 -8.71 -26.51 9.25
N PRO A 626 -7.46 -26.86 8.89
CA PRO A 626 -6.59 -25.99 8.10
C PRO A 626 -7.05 -25.81 6.65
N SER A 627 -7.99 -26.61 6.13
CA SER A 627 -8.51 -26.44 4.76
C SER A 627 -9.45 -25.24 4.58
N ALA A 628 -10.03 -24.74 5.68
CA ALA A 628 -11.00 -23.64 5.67
C ALA A 628 -10.32 -22.26 5.80
N ILE A 629 -10.58 -21.35 4.86
CA ILE A 629 -9.96 -20.01 4.80
C ILE A 629 -10.10 -19.21 6.10
N GLU A 630 -11.31 -19.16 6.66
CA GLU A 630 -11.61 -18.39 7.87
C GLU A 630 -10.86 -18.91 9.11
N ASN A 631 -10.49 -20.20 9.13
CA ASN A 631 -9.83 -20.80 10.29
C ASN A 631 -8.42 -20.24 10.53
N TRP A 632 -7.82 -19.60 9.53
CA TRP A 632 -6.49 -18.98 9.59
C TRP A 632 -6.45 -17.62 10.30
N PHE A 633 -7.58 -17.05 10.72
CA PHE A 633 -7.66 -15.69 11.27
C PHE A 633 -6.63 -15.40 12.38
N PHE A 634 -6.49 -16.30 13.36
CA PHE A 634 -5.50 -16.15 14.43
C PHE A 634 -4.05 -16.31 13.96
N ALA A 635 -3.77 -17.27 13.06
CA ALA A 635 -2.43 -17.48 12.52
C ALA A 635 -1.96 -16.27 11.68
N VAL A 636 -2.87 -15.66 10.92
CA VAL A 636 -2.64 -14.44 10.12
C VAL A 636 -2.47 -13.21 11.02
N TRP A 637 -3.23 -13.11 12.11
CA TRP A 637 -3.02 -12.07 13.13
C TRP A 637 -1.63 -12.20 13.76
N ALA A 638 -1.25 -13.42 14.15
CA ALA A 638 0.06 -13.73 14.72
C ALA A 638 1.23 -13.60 13.72
N TYR A 639 0.98 -13.73 12.42
CA TYR A 639 1.95 -13.43 11.36
C TYR A 639 2.29 -11.95 11.32
N ASN A 640 1.28 -11.07 11.46
CA ASN A 640 1.46 -9.64 11.36
C ASN A 640 1.98 -8.97 12.65
N SER A 641 1.40 -9.28 13.80
CA SER A 641 1.71 -8.59 15.08
C SER A 641 2.27 -9.52 16.15
N GLY A 642 2.76 -10.71 15.78
CA GLY A 642 3.29 -11.69 16.71
C GLY A 642 2.23 -12.43 17.55
N PHE A 643 2.72 -13.43 18.29
CA PHE A 643 1.96 -14.20 19.27
C PHE A 643 2.70 -14.17 20.59
N TYR A 644 1.97 -13.89 21.68
CA TYR A 644 2.51 -13.79 23.02
C TYR A 644 2.16 -15.05 23.82
N PRO A 645 3.12 -15.93 24.16
CA PRO A 645 2.82 -17.21 24.82
C PRO A 645 2.28 -17.05 26.24
N ASN A 646 1.39 -17.95 26.65
CA ASN A 646 0.94 -18.04 28.04
C ASN A 646 2.08 -18.55 28.94
N LYS A 647 2.52 -17.72 29.89
CA LYS A 647 3.55 -18.05 30.87
C LYS A 647 3.02 -18.76 32.13
N ASN A 648 1.69 -18.89 32.26
CA ASN A 648 0.98 -19.42 33.42
C ASN A 648 1.21 -18.65 34.74
N ASP A 649 1.64 -17.39 34.63
CA ASP A 649 1.89 -16.44 35.73
C ASP A 649 0.77 -15.39 35.90
N GLY A 650 -0.31 -15.51 35.12
CA GLY A 650 -1.39 -14.53 35.06
C GLY A 650 -1.09 -13.30 34.20
N SER A 651 0.08 -13.23 33.56
CA SER A 651 0.36 -12.20 32.56
C SER A 651 -0.52 -12.37 31.31
N PRO A 652 -0.82 -11.27 30.61
CA PRO A 652 -1.50 -11.30 29.33
C PRO A 652 -0.80 -12.18 28.29
N TRP A 653 -1.60 -12.87 27.46
CA TRP A 653 -1.12 -13.78 26.42
C TRP A 653 -2.14 -13.86 25.27
N GLY A 654 -1.73 -14.32 24.08
CA GLY A 654 -2.58 -14.42 22.89
C GLY A 654 -2.08 -13.56 21.72
N VAL A 655 -3.00 -12.90 21.01
CA VAL A 655 -2.67 -12.02 19.87
C VAL A 655 -3.02 -10.54 20.13
N GLY A 656 -2.14 -9.63 19.68
CA GLY A 656 -2.07 -8.21 20.08
C GLY A 656 -3.24 -7.30 19.66
N TRP A 657 -3.44 -6.19 20.38
CA TRP A 657 -4.65 -5.34 20.30
C TRP A 657 -4.91 -4.66 18.95
N LEU A 658 -3.87 -4.26 18.21
CA LEU A 658 -4.02 -3.49 16.95
C LEU A 658 -5.04 -4.11 16.01
N ASN A 659 -4.93 -5.41 15.75
CA ASN A 659 -5.75 -6.14 14.78
C ASN A 659 -7.11 -6.61 15.33
N ASN A 660 -7.49 -6.25 16.57
CA ASN A 660 -8.79 -6.61 17.10
C ASN A 660 -9.92 -5.89 16.33
N PRO A 661 -10.90 -6.59 15.76
CA PRO A 661 -11.97 -5.98 14.97
C PRO A 661 -12.73 -4.85 15.67
N VAL A 662 -12.84 -4.88 17.00
CA VAL A 662 -13.52 -3.85 17.83
C VAL A 662 -12.68 -2.59 18.06
N ASN A 663 -11.40 -2.59 17.66
CA ASN A 663 -10.50 -1.45 17.87
C ASN A 663 -11.09 -0.18 17.20
N PRO A 664 -11.34 0.92 17.95
CA PRO A 664 -11.99 2.12 17.39
C PRO A 664 -11.12 2.92 16.40
N ARG A 665 -9.93 2.41 16.02
CA ARG A 665 -9.14 2.86 14.87
C ARG A 665 -9.77 2.50 13.52
N TYR A 666 -10.63 1.47 13.48
CA TYR A 666 -11.34 1.01 12.28
C TYR A 666 -12.79 1.50 12.24
N ASP A 667 -13.37 1.63 11.05
CA ASP A 667 -14.79 2.02 10.91
C ASP A 667 -15.68 0.86 11.43
N PRO A 668 -16.60 1.10 12.40
CA PRO A 668 -17.45 0.06 12.97
C PRO A 668 -18.57 -0.43 12.03
N LEU A 669 -18.80 0.25 10.90
CA LEU A 669 -19.73 -0.14 9.83
C LEU A 669 -19.03 -0.72 8.58
N ARG A 670 -17.71 -0.94 8.61
CA ARG A 670 -16.99 -1.55 7.48
C ARG A 670 -17.59 -2.93 7.13
N HIS A 671 -17.92 -3.12 5.87
CA HIS A 671 -18.25 -4.44 5.29
C HIS A 671 -16.98 -5.31 5.19
N PRO A 672 -17.04 -6.58 4.72
CA PRO A 672 -15.82 -7.34 4.45
C PRO A 672 -14.91 -6.59 3.46
N PHE A 673 -13.60 -6.68 3.66
CA PHE A 673 -12.62 -6.07 2.76
C PHE A 673 -12.68 -6.74 1.38
N MET A 674 -12.51 -5.95 0.32
CA MET A 674 -12.71 -6.36 -1.08
C MET A 674 -14.13 -6.87 -1.36
N THR A 675 -15.14 -6.28 -0.71
CA THR A 675 -16.52 -6.40 -1.23
C THR A 675 -16.65 -5.63 -2.54
N VAL A 676 -15.88 -4.54 -2.66
CA VAL A 676 -15.63 -3.82 -3.91
C VAL A 676 -14.12 -3.57 -4.07
N TYR A 677 -13.62 -3.47 -5.30
CA TYR A 677 -12.18 -3.28 -5.55
C TYR A 677 -11.65 -1.91 -5.06
N GLU A 678 -12.55 -0.95 -4.85
CA GLU A 678 -12.32 0.37 -4.28
C GLU A 678 -11.77 0.32 -2.86
N ASP A 679 -12.02 -0.77 -2.10
CA ASP A 679 -11.56 -0.93 -0.71
C ASP A 679 -10.04 -0.82 -0.61
N ALA A 680 -9.32 -1.25 -1.66
CA ALA A 680 -7.87 -1.16 -1.76
C ALA A 680 -7.33 0.27 -1.89
N ARG A 681 -8.19 1.30 -2.00
CA ARG A 681 -7.81 2.73 -1.88
C ARG A 681 -7.73 3.15 -0.40
N THR A 682 -8.53 2.56 0.47
CA THR A 682 -8.61 2.90 1.91
C THR A 682 -8.43 1.68 2.84
N PRO A 683 -7.41 0.82 2.63
CA PRO A 683 -7.22 -0.41 3.40
C PRO A 683 -6.98 -0.17 4.89
N GLN A 684 -6.57 1.03 5.31
CA GLN A 684 -6.47 1.45 6.71
C GLN A 684 -7.78 1.31 7.50
N ASN A 685 -8.93 1.20 6.83
CA ASN A 685 -10.21 0.98 7.49
C ASN A 685 -10.39 -0.45 8.03
N TRP A 686 -9.50 -1.41 7.71
CA TRP A 686 -9.59 -2.83 8.09
C TRP A 686 -8.34 -3.34 8.82
N PRO A 687 -8.49 -4.18 9.87
CA PRO A 687 -7.37 -4.88 10.50
C PRO A 687 -6.74 -5.92 9.55
N TYR A 688 -5.49 -6.29 9.81
CA TYR A 688 -4.70 -7.15 8.92
C TYR A 688 -5.37 -8.49 8.55
N PRO A 689 -5.96 -9.27 9.48
CA PRO A 689 -6.60 -10.53 9.12
C PRO A 689 -7.81 -10.37 8.21
N GLU A 690 -8.61 -9.30 8.40
CA GLU A 690 -9.73 -8.99 7.50
C GLU A 690 -9.23 -8.64 6.10
N LYS A 691 -8.08 -7.94 5.97
CA LYS A 691 -7.46 -7.64 4.68
C LYS A 691 -7.01 -8.90 3.94
N VAL A 692 -6.29 -9.80 4.61
CA VAL A 692 -5.81 -11.07 4.02
C VAL A 692 -6.95 -11.97 3.56
N LEU A 693 -8.00 -12.12 4.38
CA LEU A 693 -9.19 -12.92 4.00
C LEU A 693 -9.97 -12.28 2.84
N GLY A 694 -10.02 -10.94 2.77
CA GLY A 694 -10.59 -10.22 1.63
C GLY A 694 -9.82 -10.48 0.34
N TRP A 695 -8.48 -10.42 0.38
CA TRP A 695 -7.59 -10.75 -0.74
C TRP A 695 -7.71 -12.21 -1.18
N ALA A 696 -7.77 -13.16 -0.23
CA ALA A 696 -7.94 -14.58 -0.50
C ALA A 696 -9.15 -14.88 -1.41
N GLY A 697 -10.26 -14.15 -1.23
CA GLY A 697 -11.46 -14.27 -2.06
C GLY A 697 -11.54 -13.31 -3.26
N ASN A 698 -10.65 -12.32 -3.37
CA ASN A 698 -10.69 -11.23 -4.36
C ASN A 698 -9.27 -10.79 -4.77
N PRO A 699 -8.60 -11.51 -5.69
CA PRO A 699 -7.19 -11.30 -6.01
C PRO A 699 -6.91 -9.91 -6.56
N ILE A 700 -5.71 -9.38 -6.27
CA ILE A 700 -5.23 -8.14 -6.89
C ILE A 700 -5.25 -8.23 -8.42
N THR A 701 -5.44 -7.08 -9.06
CA THR A 701 -5.04 -6.89 -10.46
C THR A 701 -3.56 -6.52 -10.47
N ALA A 702 -2.76 -7.21 -11.28
CA ALA A 702 -1.32 -7.02 -11.32
C ALA A 702 -0.76 -7.17 -12.73
N THR A 703 0.30 -6.42 -13.04
CA THR A 703 0.98 -6.44 -14.33
C THR A 703 1.66 -7.79 -14.58
N GLU A 704 1.44 -8.41 -15.73
CA GLU A 704 2.13 -9.62 -16.22
C GLU A 704 3.25 -9.25 -17.22
N SER A 705 3.03 -8.20 -18.02
CA SER A 705 3.98 -7.61 -18.98
C SER A 705 3.56 -6.15 -19.29
N PRO A 706 4.36 -5.34 -20.03
CA PRO A 706 3.94 -4.00 -20.43
C PRO A 706 2.57 -4.06 -21.15
N GLY A 707 1.62 -3.24 -20.73
CA GLY A 707 0.27 -3.14 -21.30
C GLY A 707 -0.71 -4.25 -20.88
N VAL A 708 -0.28 -5.20 -20.05
CA VAL A 708 -1.07 -6.38 -19.68
C VAL A 708 -1.14 -6.51 -18.18
N GLU A 709 -2.31 -6.20 -17.60
CA GLU A 709 -2.66 -6.63 -16.23
C GLU A 709 -3.61 -7.82 -16.27
N LEU A 710 -3.45 -8.73 -15.30
CA LEU A 710 -4.28 -9.91 -15.09
C LEU A 710 -4.66 -10.01 -13.61
N ARG A 711 -5.57 -10.93 -13.25
CA ARG A 711 -5.76 -11.34 -11.85
C ARG A 711 -4.50 -12.05 -11.38
N GLY A 712 -3.92 -11.61 -10.27
CA GLY A 712 -2.64 -12.12 -9.78
C GLY A 712 -2.63 -13.62 -9.51
N TYR A 713 -3.76 -14.18 -9.06
CA TYR A 713 -3.93 -15.59 -8.71
C TYR A 713 -5.40 -16.05 -8.84
N ASN A 714 -5.65 -17.36 -8.70
CA ASN A 714 -6.99 -17.93 -8.53
C ASN A 714 -7.50 -17.69 -7.10
N TYR A 715 -8.80 -17.42 -6.96
CA TYR A 715 -9.43 -17.01 -5.71
C TYR A 715 -10.02 -18.19 -4.94
N ALA A 716 -10.20 -18.01 -3.63
CA ALA A 716 -10.90 -18.97 -2.79
C ALA A 716 -12.40 -18.89 -3.09
N TRP A 717 -13.10 -20.01 -2.97
CA TRP A 717 -14.52 -20.09 -3.32
C TRP A 717 -15.38 -20.52 -2.13
N TRP A 718 -16.64 -20.06 -2.17
CA TRP A 718 -17.69 -20.35 -1.19
C TRP A 718 -18.91 -20.92 -1.93
N GLY A 719 -19.77 -21.66 -1.24
CA GLY A 719 -20.98 -22.22 -1.84
C GLY A 719 -22.00 -21.16 -2.29
N THR A 720 -22.02 -19.99 -1.64
CA THR A 720 -22.88 -18.85 -2.00
C THR A 720 -22.17 -17.50 -1.79
N ASP A 721 -22.65 -16.46 -2.47
CA ASP A 721 -22.21 -15.07 -2.22
C ASP A 721 -22.53 -14.61 -0.80
N GLN A 722 -23.61 -15.12 -0.19
CA GLN A 722 -23.97 -14.81 1.20
C GLN A 722 -22.93 -15.37 2.19
N ASP A 723 -22.36 -16.53 1.89
CA ASP A 723 -21.28 -17.11 2.70
C ASP A 723 -19.99 -16.32 2.51
N LYS A 724 -19.64 -15.94 1.28
CA LYS A 724 -18.48 -15.06 1.01
C LYS A 724 -18.63 -13.72 1.75
N ALA A 725 -19.82 -13.12 1.76
CA ALA A 725 -20.10 -11.88 2.51
C ALA A 725 -19.99 -12.03 4.04
N LYS A 726 -19.91 -13.25 4.57
CA LYS A 726 -19.68 -13.55 6.00
C LYS A 726 -18.24 -13.99 6.31
N VAL A 727 -17.29 -13.82 5.38
CA VAL A 727 -15.86 -14.14 5.60
C VAL A 727 -15.25 -13.31 6.75
N LYS A 728 -15.74 -12.08 6.95
CA LYS A 728 -15.37 -11.21 8.08
C LYS A 728 -16.13 -11.63 9.36
N PRO A 729 -15.48 -11.71 10.53
CA PRO A 729 -16.15 -11.95 11.81
C PRO A 729 -17.02 -10.76 12.27
N PRO A 730 -18.01 -11.00 13.16
CA PRO A 730 -18.71 -9.95 13.89
C PRO A 730 -17.75 -9.02 14.67
N LEU A 731 -18.13 -7.75 14.77
CA LEU A 731 -17.26 -6.68 15.30
C LEU A 731 -16.71 -6.97 16.70
N GLU A 732 -17.52 -7.55 17.57
CA GLU A 732 -17.25 -7.70 19.01
C GLU A 732 -16.78 -9.11 19.40
N LEU A 733 -16.65 -10.04 18.43
CA LEU A 733 -16.40 -11.47 18.66
C LEU A 733 -15.16 -11.76 19.54
N PHE A 734 -14.12 -10.95 19.43
CA PHE A 734 -12.84 -11.12 20.14
C PHE A 734 -12.74 -10.24 21.40
N CYS A 735 -13.86 -9.72 21.90
CA CYS A 735 -13.93 -8.90 23.10
C CYS A 735 -14.84 -9.57 24.14
N THR A 736 -14.23 -10.34 25.04
CA THR A 736 -14.94 -11.12 26.06
C THR A 736 -14.31 -10.97 27.44
N ALA A 737 -15.06 -11.27 28.50
CA ALA A 737 -14.55 -11.17 29.87
C ALA A 737 -13.29 -12.02 30.14
N ASP A 738 -13.09 -13.12 29.39
CA ASP A 738 -11.89 -13.97 29.46
C ASP A 738 -10.61 -13.19 29.18
N ASN A 739 -10.52 -12.53 28.01
CA ASN A 739 -9.43 -11.63 27.64
C ASN A 739 -9.60 -10.21 28.22
N LYS A 740 -10.30 -10.10 29.36
CA LYS A 740 -10.57 -8.85 30.09
C LYS A 740 -11.20 -7.76 29.23
N CYS A 741 -12.07 -8.09 28.29
CA CYS A 741 -12.66 -7.14 27.35
C CYS A 741 -14.20 -7.10 27.49
N ASP A 742 -14.80 -5.91 27.57
CA ASP A 742 -16.26 -5.73 27.56
C ASP A 742 -16.63 -4.66 26.52
N PRO A 743 -17.28 -5.01 25.39
CA PRO A 743 -17.54 -4.08 24.28
C PRO A 743 -18.41 -2.88 24.67
N ASN A 744 -19.14 -2.94 25.79
CA ASN A 744 -20.02 -1.88 26.29
C ASN A 744 -19.29 -0.89 27.21
N VAL A 745 -18.20 -1.33 27.85
CA VAL A 745 -17.36 -0.49 28.71
C VAL A 745 -16.25 0.11 27.85
N LYS A 746 -15.75 1.28 28.25
CA LYS A 746 -14.39 1.68 27.88
C LYS A 746 -13.68 2.27 29.08
N VAL A 747 -12.56 1.69 29.44
CA VAL A 747 -11.63 2.28 30.42
C VAL A 747 -10.50 2.93 29.65
N GLN A 748 -9.94 3.99 30.23
CA GLN A 748 -8.74 4.57 29.69
C GLN A 748 -7.52 3.75 30.14
N PRO A 749 -6.70 3.23 29.21
CA PRO A 749 -5.35 2.76 29.50
C PRO A 749 -4.58 3.73 30.41
N ASN A 750 -3.87 3.23 31.42
CA ASN A 750 -3.02 4.06 32.29
C ASN A 750 -1.64 3.49 32.64
N ASP A 751 -1.21 2.42 31.96
CA ASP A 751 0.17 1.91 31.95
C ASP A 751 1.05 2.75 31.00
N PRO A 752 2.24 3.26 31.41
CA PRO A 752 3.13 4.10 30.58
C PRO A 752 3.35 3.69 29.11
N ASP A 753 3.28 2.40 28.76
CA ASP A 753 3.50 1.93 27.39
C ASP A 753 2.32 2.19 26.44
N VAL A 754 1.10 2.26 26.99
CA VAL A 754 -0.16 2.23 26.22
C VAL A 754 -1.23 3.17 26.76
N VAL A 755 -0.94 3.89 27.83
CA VAL A 755 -1.75 4.99 28.38
C VAL A 755 -2.09 6.04 27.33
N ASN A 756 -1.29 6.08 26.27
CA ASN A 756 -1.48 6.83 25.04
C ASN A 756 -2.49 6.20 24.06
N GLU A 757 -3.22 5.16 24.45
CA GLU A 757 -4.20 4.47 23.61
C GLU A 757 -5.65 4.81 24.01
N LYS A 758 -6.59 4.59 23.08
CA LYS A 758 -8.00 4.96 23.20
C LYS A 758 -8.64 4.30 24.43
N PRO A 759 -9.66 4.92 25.06
CA PRO A 759 -10.66 4.20 25.80
C PRO A 759 -11.22 3.12 24.89
N GLY A 760 -10.80 1.92 25.19
CA GLY A 760 -11.14 0.69 24.51
C GLY A 760 -11.90 -0.20 25.48
N PRO A 761 -12.60 -1.20 24.96
CA PRO A 761 -13.28 -2.17 25.81
C PRO A 761 -12.32 -3.06 26.60
N CYS A 762 -11.01 -2.91 26.42
CA CYS A 762 -10.01 -3.62 27.18
C CYS A 762 -9.86 -3.12 28.62
N LEU A 763 -10.09 -4.01 29.58
CA LEU A 763 -10.06 -3.82 31.03
C LEU A 763 -8.83 -4.47 31.70
N ASN A 764 -7.87 -5.03 30.95
CA ASN A 764 -6.68 -5.68 31.52
C ASN A 764 -5.81 -4.65 32.26
N LYS A 765 -5.22 -5.06 33.39
CA LYS A 765 -4.29 -4.26 34.18
C LYS A 765 -2.96 -4.98 34.38
N ASN A 766 -1.88 -4.21 34.37
CA ASN A 766 -0.53 -4.67 34.70
C ASN A 766 -0.36 -4.93 36.22
N ALA A 767 0.81 -5.40 36.62
CA ALA A 767 1.16 -5.66 38.02
C ALA A 767 1.10 -4.40 38.93
N SER A 768 1.23 -3.20 38.37
CA SER A 768 1.07 -1.92 39.07
C SER A 768 -0.39 -1.44 39.14
N GLY A 769 -1.35 -2.23 38.68
CA GLY A 769 -2.79 -1.91 38.70
C GLY A 769 -3.25 -0.94 37.60
N LEU A 770 -2.40 -0.70 36.60
CA LEU A 770 -2.60 0.24 35.50
C LEU A 770 -3.12 -0.48 34.25
N TYR A 771 -4.12 0.08 33.57
CA TYR A 771 -4.71 -0.50 32.36
C TYR A 771 -3.72 -0.49 31.20
N ASP A 772 -3.42 -1.65 30.62
CA ASP A 772 -2.25 -1.85 29.74
C ASP A 772 -2.56 -2.26 28.30
N LEU A 773 -3.83 -2.23 27.90
CA LEU A 773 -4.33 -2.72 26.60
C LEU A 773 -3.98 -4.16 26.22
N LYS A 774 -3.43 -4.95 27.13
CA LYS A 774 -3.08 -6.35 26.86
C LYS A 774 -4.31 -7.28 26.99
N CYS A 775 -5.44 -6.87 26.41
CA CYS A 775 -6.61 -7.73 26.20
C CYS A 775 -6.44 -8.61 24.97
N TRP A 776 -5.28 -9.26 24.91
CA TRP A 776 -4.85 -10.07 23.80
C TRP A 776 -5.83 -11.22 23.60
N ALA A 777 -6.33 -11.40 22.38
CA ALA A 777 -7.37 -12.38 22.14
C ALA A 777 -6.78 -13.80 22.26
N HIS A 778 -7.36 -14.62 23.13
CA HIS A 778 -6.82 -15.94 23.46
C HIS A 778 -7.87 -17.07 23.59
N SER A 779 -9.16 -16.75 23.50
CA SER A 779 -10.25 -17.74 23.56
C SER A 779 -10.58 -18.30 22.16
N PRO A 780 -11.03 -19.56 22.05
CA PRO A 780 -11.55 -20.10 20.79
C PRO A 780 -12.85 -19.42 20.38
N VAL A 781 -13.08 -19.25 19.08
CA VAL A 781 -14.24 -18.52 18.52
C VAL A 781 -14.86 -19.25 17.33
N GLY A 782 -16.05 -18.80 16.91
CA GLY A 782 -16.68 -19.23 15.66
C GLY A 782 -17.83 -18.30 15.31
N TRP A 783 -18.07 -18.06 14.01
CA TRP A 783 -19.13 -17.17 13.54
C TRP A 783 -19.93 -17.69 12.34
N LYS A 784 -19.35 -18.59 11.54
CA LYS A 784 -20.07 -19.38 10.52
C LYS A 784 -20.55 -20.73 11.06
N ALA A 785 -19.85 -21.23 12.06
CA ALA A 785 -20.23 -22.35 12.92
C ALA A 785 -19.88 -22.00 14.38
N PRO A 786 -20.41 -22.70 15.39
CA PRO A 786 -19.91 -22.58 16.76
C PRO A 786 -18.42 -22.97 16.87
N ALA A 787 -17.73 -22.48 17.89
CA ALA A 787 -16.39 -22.96 18.23
C ALA A 787 -16.40 -24.49 18.44
N GLY A 788 -15.36 -25.18 17.95
CA GLY A 788 -15.27 -26.64 17.93
C GLY A 788 -16.08 -27.35 16.84
N SER A 789 -16.97 -26.66 16.11
CA SER A 789 -17.83 -27.27 15.09
C SER A 789 -17.28 -27.11 13.66
N PRO A 790 -17.48 -28.08 12.75
CA PRO A 790 -17.10 -27.94 11.33
C PRO A 790 -17.81 -26.77 10.64
N CYS A 791 -17.07 -26.04 9.80
CA CYS A 791 -17.59 -24.88 9.06
C CYS A 791 -17.90 -25.22 7.60
N ASN A 792 -19.09 -25.75 7.33
CA ASN A 792 -19.51 -26.17 5.98
C ASN A 792 -19.76 -25.00 5.01
N THR A 793 -19.73 -23.74 5.49
CA THR A 793 -19.90 -22.50 4.71
C THR A 793 -18.63 -21.64 4.70
N CYS A 794 -17.50 -22.19 5.14
CA CYS A 794 -16.19 -21.53 5.03
C CYS A 794 -15.65 -21.59 3.59
N GLY A 795 -14.64 -20.77 3.33
CA GLY A 795 -13.98 -20.65 2.04
C GLY A 795 -13.03 -21.83 1.79
N ASN A 796 -12.90 -22.20 0.52
CA ASN A 796 -12.18 -23.37 0.07
C ASN A 796 -11.04 -22.97 -0.87
N GLU A 797 -9.96 -23.74 -0.86
CA GLU A 797 -8.81 -23.57 -1.74
C GLU A 797 -9.16 -23.73 -3.23
N GLN A 798 -8.43 -23.02 -4.09
CA GLN A 798 -8.36 -23.30 -5.53
C GLN A 798 -6.91 -23.32 -6.00
N LEU A 799 -6.41 -24.46 -6.50
CA LEU A 799 -5.08 -24.51 -7.13
C LEU A 799 -5.18 -24.18 -8.63
N ARG A 800 -4.16 -23.49 -9.15
CA ARG A 800 -3.96 -23.29 -10.60
C ARG A 800 -2.98 -24.31 -11.17
N PHE A 801 -2.00 -24.73 -10.37
CA PHE A 801 -0.89 -25.58 -10.80
C PHE A 801 -0.92 -26.92 -10.08
N ASN A 802 -0.82 -27.99 -10.86
CA ASN A 802 -0.65 -29.34 -10.32
C ASN A 802 0.69 -29.46 -9.56
N PRO A 803 0.79 -30.33 -8.54
CA PRO A 803 2.07 -30.69 -7.94
C PRO A 803 3.07 -31.17 -9.00
N GLY A 804 4.29 -30.65 -8.97
CA GLY A 804 5.34 -30.94 -9.95
C GLY A 804 5.23 -30.16 -11.27
N TYR A 805 4.40 -29.11 -11.37
CA TYR A 805 4.32 -28.30 -12.60
C TYR A 805 5.67 -27.63 -12.90
N PRO A 806 6.27 -27.83 -14.10
CA PRO A 806 7.66 -27.51 -14.36
C PRO A 806 7.95 -26.00 -14.45
N TRP A 807 9.22 -25.65 -14.18
CA TRP A 807 9.81 -24.34 -14.42
C TRP A 807 10.75 -24.39 -15.65
N CYS A 808 10.64 -23.41 -16.54
CA CYS A 808 11.49 -23.27 -17.72
C CYS A 808 12.84 -22.61 -17.34
N SER A 809 13.95 -23.11 -17.89
CA SER A 809 15.25 -22.42 -17.80
C SER A 809 15.34 -21.17 -18.67
N THR A 810 14.46 -21.05 -19.68
CA THR A 810 14.43 -19.93 -20.64
C THR A 810 13.21 -19.04 -20.37
N ALA A 811 13.42 -17.73 -20.27
CA ALA A 811 12.35 -16.75 -20.10
C ALA A 811 11.43 -16.69 -21.35
N GLY A 812 10.12 -16.61 -21.14
CA GLY A 812 9.12 -16.59 -22.21
C GLY A 812 8.81 -17.94 -22.87
N GLN A 813 9.43 -19.03 -22.42
CA GLN A 813 9.13 -20.39 -22.92
C GLN A 813 7.71 -20.84 -22.50
N THR A 814 7.02 -21.55 -23.39
CA THR A 814 5.67 -22.09 -23.16
C THR A 814 5.70 -23.55 -22.68
N GLY A 815 4.66 -23.97 -21.95
CA GLY A 815 4.52 -25.36 -21.43
C GLY A 815 5.08 -25.58 -20.01
N CYS A 816 5.73 -24.58 -19.44
CA CYS A 816 6.20 -24.49 -18.05
C CYS A 816 6.00 -23.03 -17.57
N GLU A 817 6.21 -22.73 -16.28
CA GLU A 817 6.32 -21.33 -15.85
C GLU A 817 7.75 -20.82 -16.04
N SER A 818 7.90 -19.53 -16.38
CA SER A 818 9.19 -18.91 -16.68
C SER A 818 9.28 -17.52 -16.08
N ASP A 819 10.48 -16.94 -16.05
CA ASP A 819 10.63 -15.50 -15.88
C ASP A 819 9.80 -14.71 -16.93
N GLY A 820 9.40 -13.49 -16.56
CA GLY A 820 8.86 -12.51 -17.51
C GLY A 820 9.94 -11.98 -18.45
N ILE A 821 9.52 -11.27 -19.50
CA ILE A 821 10.42 -10.76 -20.55
C ILE A 821 10.34 -9.24 -20.76
N SER A 822 9.67 -8.50 -19.84
CA SER A 822 9.51 -7.04 -19.94
C SER A 822 10.86 -6.33 -20.14
N TYR A 823 10.88 -5.31 -21.00
CA TYR A 823 12.03 -4.43 -21.31
C TYR A 823 13.37 -5.19 -21.42
N PRO A 824 13.57 -5.97 -22.49
CA PRO A 824 14.78 -6.77 -22.66
C PRO A 824 16.03 -5.89 -22.85
N PRO A 825 17.18 -6.27 -22.25
CA PRO A 825 18.46 -5.61 -22.49
C PRO A 825 18.77 -5.37 -23.96
N ALA A 826 19.25 -4.15 -24.27
CA ALA A 826 19.79 -3.81 -25.57
C ALA A 826 21.21 -4.37 -25.68
N CYS A 827 21.32 -5.56 -26.27
CA CYS A 827 22.58 -6.32 -26.38
C CYS A 827 23.37 -6.07 -27.68
N SER A 828 22.76 -5.42 -28.67
CA SER A 828 23.36 -5.18 -29.98
C SER A 828 22.90 -3.84 -30.55
N VAL A 829 23.84 -3.08 -31.09
CA VAL A 829 23.67 -1.78 -31.76
C VAL A 829 24.75 -1.66 -32.82
N SER A 830 24.55 -0.85 -33.87
CA SER A 830 25.57 -0.68 -34.90
C SER A 830 26.74 0.18 -34.38
N THR A 831 27.97 -0.10 -34.85
CA THR A 831 29.15 0.72 -34.52
C THR A 831 28.97 2.19 -34.91
N ALA A 832 28.21 2.46 -35.99
CA ALA A 832 27.84 3.81 -36.40
C ALA A 832 26.97 4.56 -35.36
N GLU A 833 26.15 3.85 -34.59
CA GLU A 833 25.30 4.45 -33.55
C GLU A 833 26.08 4.76 -32.26
N ILE A 834 27.03 3.91 -31.86
CA ILE A 834 27.75 4.04 -30.58
C ILE A 834 29.11 4.76 -30.68
N GLY A 835 29.79 4.70 -31.82
CA GLY A 835 31.17 5.14 -31.95
C GLY A 835 32.18 4.12 -31.43
N ASP A 836 33.46 4.49 -31.45
CA ASP A 836 34.56 3.53 -31.32
C ASP A 836 34.98 3.23 -29.85
N GLU A 837 34.60 4.08 -28.90
CA GLU A 837 35.06 4.05 -27.50
C GLU A 837 33.85 4.13 -26.55
N ILE A 838 33.56 3.06 -25.79
CA ILE A 838 32.40 2.98 -24.87
C ILE A 838 32.88 2.99 -23.43
N VAL A 839 32.27 3.83 -22.59
CA VAL A 839 32.41 3.73 -21.12
C VAL A 839 31.12 3.15 -20.55
N ASP A 840 31.19 1.95 -19.98
CA ASP A 840 30.06 1.30 -19.32
C ASP A 840 29.91 1.80 -17.88
N ASN A 841 28.69 1.74 -17.32
CA ASN A 841 28.39 2.24 -15.97
C ASN A 841 28.69 1.24 -14.85
N VAL A 842 29.14 0.05 -15.22
CA VAL A 842 29.59 -1.05 -14.35
C VAL A 842 30.79 -1.78 -14.99
N PRO A 843 31.61 -2.50 -14.20
CA PRO A 843 32.67 -3.36 -14.72
C PRO A 843 32.20 -4.42 -15.74
N ALA A 844 33.10 -4.84 -16.62
CA ALA A 844 32.82 -5.83 -17.66
C ALA A 844 32.50 -7.24 -17.10
N ASP A 845 33.03 -7.55 -15.92
CA ASP A 845 32.77 -8.78 -15.15
C ASP A 845 31.58 -8.66 -14.18
N ALA A 846 30.95 -7.48 -14.07
CA ALA A 846 29.81 -7.29 -13.18
C ALA A 846 28.66 -8.25 -13.58
N PRO A 847 28.16 -9.07 -12.64
CA PRO A 847 27.14 -10.08 -12.92
C PRO A 847 25.82 -9.44 -13.37
N SER A 848 25.01 -10.21 -14.08
CA SER A 848 23.65 -9.83 -14.46
C SER A 848 22.75 -11.06 -14.53
N PRO A 849 21.52 -11.01 -13.98
CA PRO A 849 20.51 -12.04 -14.19
C PRO A 849 20.00 -12.14 -15.64
N ARG A 850 20.30 -11.15 -16.50
CA ARG A 850 19.94 -11.10 -17.93
C ARG A 850 21.16 -10.64 -18.76
N PRO A 851 22.21 -11.47 -18.89
CA PRO A 851 23.44 -11.09 -19.58
C PRO A 851 23.25 -11.01 -21.10
N CYS A 852 23.98 -10.09 -21.74
CA CYS A 852 23.96 -9.87 -23.19
C CYS A 852 24.95 -10.71 -24.00
N GLY A 853 25.53 -11.76 -23.40
CA GLY A 853 26.72 -12.44 -23.94
C GLY A 853 28.00 -11.76 -23.45
N PRO A 854 29.14 -11.87 -24.18
CA PRO A 854 30.36 -11.15 -23.87
C PRO A 854 30.12 -9.63 -23.88
N LYS A 855 30.32 -8.95 -22.75
CA LYS A 855 30.17 -7.50 -22.68
C LYS A 855 31.22 -6.81 -23.55
N THR A 856 30.84 -5.69 -24.15
CA THR A 856 31.79 -4.81 -24.85
C THR A 856 32.83 -4.29 -23.84
N PRO A 857 34.15 -4.33 -24.14
CA PRO A 857 35.15 -3.79 -23.24
C PRO A 857 34.92 -2.30 -22.95
N THR A 858 35.04 -1.89 -21.68
CA THR A 858 34.99 -0.47 -21.32
C THR A 858 36.33 0.20 -21.65
N ALA A 859 36.26 1.27 -22.44
CA ALA A 859 37.38 2.12 -22.86
C ALA A 859 37.78 3.17 -21.80
N GLY A 860 37.33 3.02 -20.55
CA GLY A 860 37.44 4.05 -19.53
C GLY A 860 36.83 3.67 -18.18
N THR A 861 36.70 4.66 -17.30
CA THR A 861 36.10 4.53 -15.97
C THR A 861 34.76 5.24 -15.89
N PHE A 862 33.83 4.65 -15.13
CA PHE A 862 32.65 5.32 -14.61
C PHE A 862 32.72 5.35 -13.09
N ASP A 863 32.84 6.55 -12.54
CA ASP A 863 33.05 6.82 -11.13
C ASP A 863 31.79 7.46 -10.54
N LEU A 864 31.33 6.99 -9.38
CA LEU A 864 30.24 7.58 -8.62
C LEU A 864 30.80 8.45 -7.49
N ALA A 865 30.12 9.56 -7.22
CA ALA A 865 30.35 10.39 -6.04
C ALA A 865 29.01 10.72 -5.37
N PHE A 866 28.91 10.38 -4.10
CA PHE A 866 27.73 10.56 -3.26
C PHE A 866 27.92 11.79 -2.36
N ALA A 867 26.95 12.71 -2.37
CA ALA A 867 26.85 13.70 -1.32
C ALA A 867 26.59 13.00 0.02
N GLY A 868 27.40 13.34 1.01
CA GLY A 868 27.34 12.80 2.36
C GLY A 868 27.53 13.90 3.39
N GLU A 869 27.48 13.51 4.65
CA GLU A 869 27.37 14.41 5.79
C GLU A 869 28.59 14.32 6.71
N SER A 870 28.72 15.27 7.64
CA SER A 870 29.83 15.29 8.60
C SER A 870 29.83 14.12 9.59
N ASN A 871 28.73 13.38 9.69
CA ASN A 871 28.59 12.14 10.46
C ASN A 871 29.17 10.91 9.71
N GLY A 872 29.61 11.06 8.46
CA GLY A 872 30.12 9.95 7.64
C GLY A 872 29.05 9.12 6.92
N THR A 873 27.78 9.53 6.94
CA THR A 873 26.68 8.89 6.21
C THR A 873 26.47 9.49 4.81
N TYR A 874 25.75 8.78 3.93
CA TYR A 874 25.55 9.17 2.52
C TYR A 874 24.08 9.12 2.10
N PRO A 875 23.27 10.10 2.51
CA PRO A 875 21.84 10.07 2.21
C PRO A 875 21.48 10.11 0.73
N SER A 876 22.38 10.60 -0.12
CA SER A 876 22.23 10.55 -1.58
C SER A 876 22.12 9.13 -2.16
N LYS A 877 22.50 8.07 -1.41
CA LYS A 877 22.28 6.67 -1.80
C LYS A 877 20.82 6.22 -1.69
N ILE A 878 20.01 6.88 -0.85
CA ILE A 878 18.65 6.43 -0.50
C ILE A 878 17.69 6.46 -1.71
N ASP A 879 17.80 7.47 -2.56
CA ASP A 879 17.07 7.62 -3.84
C ASP A 879 17.95 7.28 -5.06
N PHE A 880 19.02 6.51 -4.84
CA PHE A 880 19.84 5.94 -5.90
C PHE A 880 19.52 4.45 -6.04
N HIS A 881 19.34 4.00 -7.28
CA HIS A 881 18.79 2.68 -7.58
C HIS A 881 19.44 2.06 -8.82
N GLN A 882 19.47 0.72 -8.87
CA GLN A 882 19.91 -0.06 -10.04
C GLN A 882 18.73 -0.78 -10.70
N VAL A 883 18.77 -0.86 -12.03
CA VAL A 883 17.79 -1.58 -12.85
C VAL A 883 18.48 -2.35 -13.97
N GLY A 884 18.04 -3.59 -14.20
CA GLY A 884 18.57 -4.53 -15.19
C GLY A 884 17.87 -4.40 -16.55
N GLY A 885 18.10 -3.29 -17.24
CA GLY A 885 17.57 -3.04 -18.59
C GLY A 885 18.51 -2.11 -19.37
N GLY A 886 18.05 -1.55 -20.49
CA GLY A 886 18.89 -0.64 -21.29
C GLY A 886 20.11 -1.33 -21.92
N TRP A 887 21.13 -0.55 -22.27
CA TRP A 887 22.39 -1.04 -22.83
C TRP A 887 23.10 -2.02 -21.90
N GLN A 888 23.55 -3.15 -22.44
CA GLN A 888 24.24 -4.24 -21.72
C GLN A 888 23.49 -4.79 -20.47
N GLY A 889 22.21 -4.45 -20.31
CA GLY A 889 21.34 -4.95 -19.25
C GLY A 889 21.58 -4.36 -17.87
N HIS A 890 22.12 -3.14 -17.77
CA HIS A 890 22.23 -2.41 -16.51
C HIS A 890 22.17 -0.89 -16.68
N TYR A 891 21.46 -0.19 -15.78
CA TYR A 891 21.58 1.27 -15.61
C TYR A 891 21.32 1.72 -14.17
N TRP A 892 21.95 2.84 -13.80
CA TRP A 892 21.69 3.57 -12.56
C TRP A 892 20.57 4.60 -12.76
N ARG A 893 19.73 4.81 -11.76
CA ARG A 893 18.67 5.85 -11.77
C ARG A 893 18.52 6.54 -10.41
N GLY A 894 17.98 7.75 -10.45
CA GLY A 894 17.59 8.56 -9.28
C GLY A 894 16.75 9.75 -9.72
N SER A 895 16.12 10.45 -8.77
CA SER A 895 15.18 11.54 -9.10
C SER A 895 15.90 12.85 -9.49
N THR A 896 15.40 13.54 -10.52
CA THR A 896 15.84 14.91 -10.83
C THR A 896 15.35 15.88 -9.76
N ARG A 897 16.23 16.73 -9.24
CA ARG A 897 15.94 17.72 -8.18
C ARG A 897 16.54 19.09 -8.53
N THR A 898 16.00 20.14 -7.94
CA THR A 898 16.62 21.47 -7.96
C THR A 898 17.89 21.49 -7.09
N GLU A 899 18.83 22.38 -7.38
CA GLU A 899 20.13 22.43 -6.69
C GLU A 899 20.01 22.79 -5.20
N ALA A 900 18.97 23.53 -4.81
CA ALA A 900 18.67 23.87 -3.42
C ALA A 900 17.89 22.78 -2.66
N ALA A 901 17.39 21.74 -3.32
CA ALA A 901 16.57 20.71 -2.67
C ALA A 901 17.39 19.97 -1.60
N GLN A 902 16.87 19.97 -0.36
CA GLN A 902 17.50 19.27 0.76
C GLN A 902 18.98 19.67 0.99
N GLY A 903 19.31 20.94 0.74
CA GLY A 903 20.68 21.46 0.87
C GLY A 903 21.71 20.82 -0.05
N GLY A 904 21.27 20.05 -1.06
CA GLY A 904 22.15 19.27 -1.93
C GLY A 904 22.57 17.90 -1.39
N LYS A 905 22.15 17.49 -0.18
CA LYS A 905 22.56 16.20 0.45
C LYS A 905 22.15 14.95 -0.34
N LEU A 906 21.24 15.10 -1.30
CA LEU A 906 20.74 14.04 -2.18
C LEU A 906 21.41 13.99 -3.56
N LYS A 907 22.47 14.78 -3.77
CA LYS A 907 23.18 14.84 -5.05
C LYS A 907 24.06 13.61 -5.24
N VAL A 908 23.77 12.85 -6.31
CA VAL A 908 24.69 11.85 -6.86
C VAL A 908 25.33 12.40 -8.13
N THR A 909 26.63 12.20 -8.29
CA THR A 909 27.37 12.57 -9.50
C THR A 909 27.96 11.33 -10.14
N GLY A 910 27.58 11.05 -11.39
CA GLY A 910 28.22 10.03 -12.23
C GLY A 910 29.20 10.68 -13.21
N THR A 911 30.45 10.24 -13.14
CA THR A 911 31.60 10.77 -13.88
C THR A 911 32.13 9.71 -14.82
N TRP A 912 32.16 9.98 -16.13
CA TRP A 912 32.79 9.11 -17.12
C TRP A 912 34.13 9.69 -17.57
N ARG A 913 35.12 8.82 -17.83
CA ARG A 913 36.48 9.21 -18.28
C ARG A 913 37.00 8.20 -19.28
N LEU A 914 37.45 8.66 -20.44
CA LEU A 914 38.15 7.79 -21.39
C LEU A 914 39.59 7.51 -20.93
N GLY A 915 40.05 6.27 -21.11
CA GLY A 915 41.43 5.84 -20.80
C GLY A 915 42.45 6.43 -21.76
N SER A 916 42.10 6.55 -23.04
CA SER A 916 42.94 7.10 -24.10
C SER A 916 43.11 8.63 -24.01
N THR A 917 44.31 9.14 -24.24
CA THR A 917 44.55 10.57 -24.50
C THR A 917 44.42 10.86 -25.99
N TRP A 918 43.35 11.55 -26.39
CA TRP A 918 43.18 11.96 -27.79
C TRP A 918 44.13 13.11 -28.15
N ARG A 919 44.89 12.94 -29.24
CA ARG A 919 45.71 13.97 -29.86
C ARG A 919 44.96 14.55 -31.07
N TYR A 920 44.45 15.77 -30.93
CA TYR A 920 43.84 16.60 -31.98
C TYR A 920 42.70 15.94 -32.79
N GLY A 921 41.45 16.31 -32.48
CA GLY A 921 40.30 15.85 -33.26
C GLY A 921 38.99 16.55 -32.92
N ALA A 922 37.99 16.33 -33.79
CA ALA A 922 36.59 16.54 -33.45
C ALA A 922 36.02 15.21 -32.94
N TYR A 923 35.20 15.26 -31.89
CA TYR A 923 34.57 14.09 -31.30
C TYR A 923 33.11 14.37 -30.95
N GLU A 924 32.28 13.34 -30.98
CA GLU A 924 30.90 13.39 -30.50
C GLU A 924 30.80 12.60 -29.20
N VAL A 925 30.13 13.17 -28.19
CA VAL A 925 29.75 12.42 -26.99
C VAL A 925 28.30 12.00 -27.14
N LYS A 926 28.03 10.70 -27.00
CA LYS A 926 26.67 10.14 -26.96
C LYS A 926 26.39 9.54 -25.58
N ILE A 927 25.11 9.41 -25.24
CA ILE A 927 24.64 8.75 -24.02
C ILE A 927 23.61 7.68 -24.37
N SER A 928 23.64 6.53 -23.71
CA SER A 928 22.53 5.57 -23.75
C SER A 928 21.42 6.03 -22.81
N VAL A 929 20.20 6.17 -23.34
CA VAL A 929 18.97 6.37 -22.57
C VAL A 929 18.13 5.09 -22.66
N PRO A 930 17.72 4.50 -21.52
CA PRO A 930 16.94 3.27 -21.50
C PRO A 930 15.48 3.50 -21.92
N GLU A 931 14.80 2.45 -22.36
CA GLU A 931 13.40 2.50 -22.78
C GLU A 931 12.39 2.76 -21.65
N PHE A 932 12.77 2.56 -20.38
CA PHE A 932 11.91 2.79 -19.21
C PHE A 932 12.71 3.33 -18.02
N GLY A 933 12.03 3.88 -17.02
CA GLY A 933 12.66 4.46 -15.83
C GLY A 933 13.40 5.79 -16.01
N ALA A 934 13.47 6.35 -17.24
CA ALA A 934 14.14 7.60 -17.58
C ALA A 934 13.14 8.68 -18.05
N TRP A 935 12.58 9.42 -17.09
CA TRP A 935 11.40 10.27 -17.26
C TRP A 935 11.65 11.78 -17.19
N THR A 936 12.91 12.19 -17.07
CA THR A 936 13.25 13.62 -16.93
C THR A 936 13.43 14.28 -18.28
N GLU A 937 12.67 15.35 -18.51
CA GLU A 937 12.86 16.20 -19.68
C GLU A 937 14.09 17.13 -19.55
N GLN A 938 14.71 17.15 -18.37
CA GLN A 938 15.69 18.17 -17.95
C GLN A 938 17.01 17.56 -17.47
N ALA A 939 17.44 16.40 -18.00
CA ALA A 939 18.72 15.79 -17.62
C ALA A 939 19.91 16.67 -18.06
N LYS A 940 20.60 17.26 -17.08
CA LYS A 940 21.80 18.08 -17.32
C LYS A 940 23.05 17.22 -17.44
N TYR A 941 23.79 17.39 -18.54
CA TYR A 941 25.09 16.79 -18.80
C TYR A 941 26.17 17.86 -18.90
N THR A 942 27.32 17.63 -18.29
CA THR A 942 28.52 18.48 -18.41
C THR A 942 29.61 17.72 -19.14
N ILE A 943 30.40 18.42 -19.96
CA ILE A 943 31.51 17.88 -20.75
C ILE A 943 32.73 18.78 -20.51
N HIS A 944 33.84 18.21 -20.08
CA HIS A 944 35.14 18.89 -19.99
C HIS A 944 35.86 18.79 -21.34
N LEU A 945 36.20 19.95 -21.91
CA LEU A 945 36.77 20.07 -23.26
C LEU A 945 38.31 20.09 -23.27
N GLY A 946 38.93 20.07 -22.09
CA GLY A 946 40.36 20.35 -21.88
C GLY A 946 40.63 21.85 -21.63
N GLY A 947 41.83 22.16 -21.11
CA GLY A 947 42.26 23.54 -20.85
C GLY A 947 41.34 24.36 -19.92
N GLY A 948 40.71 23.70 -18.93
CA GLY A 948 39.79 24.32 -17.97
C GLY A 948 38.39 24.65 -18.52
N LYS A 949 38.09 24.35 -19.78
CA LYS A 949 36.81 24.69 -20.41
C LYS A 949 35.77 23.59 -20.24
N THR A 950 34.53 23.99 -19.95
CA THR A 950 33.36 23.10 -19.89
C THR A 950 32.26 23.55 -20.84
N ARG A 951 31.43 22.61 -21.25
CA ARG A 951 30.13 22.84 -21.91
C ARG A 951 29.09 22.01 -21.20
N TYR A 952 27.85 22.50 -21.10
CA TYR A 952 26.73 21.66 -20.66
C TYR A 952 25.65 21.56 -21.74
N ARG A 953 24.81 20.54 -21.63
CA ARG A 953 23.59 20.36 -22.42
C ARG A 953 22.50 19.78 -21.53
N VAL A 954 21.27 20.21 -21.75
CA VAL A 954 20.08 19.60 -21.15
C VAL A 954 19.43 18.69 -22.21
N ILE A 955 19.04 17.49 -21.81
CA ILE A 955 18.49 16.45 -22.67
C ILE A 955 17.16 15.99 -22.10
N ASN A 956 16.13 15.90 -22.96
CA ASN A 956 14.93 15.13 -22.65
C ASN A 956 15.26 13.63 -22.75
N GLN A 957 14.98 12.86 -21.69
CA GLN A 957 15.19 11.42 -21.64
C GLN A 957 13.91 10.59 -21.92
N THR A 958 12.74 11.22 -21.97
CA THR A 958 11.41 10.60 -22.07
C THR A 958 11.11 10.06 -23.48
N TRP A 959 12.02 9.26 -24.04
CA TRP A 959 11.93 8.70 -25.39
C TRP A 959 11.19 7.37 -25.48
N GLN A 960 10.99 6.69 -24.33
CA GLN A 960 10.33 5.39 -24.22
C GLN A 960 10.92 4.30 -25.15
N ALA A 961 12.22 4.41 -25.46
CA ALA A 961 12.96 3.48 -26.32
C ALA A 961 14.46 3.55 -25.98
N ASN A 962 15.14 2.42 -26.09
CA ASN A 962 16.59 2.33 -25.92
C ASN A 962 17.27 3.14 -27.04
N LYS A 963 17.91 4.27 -26.71
CA LYS A 963 18.46 5.22 -27.70
C LYS A 963 19.81 5.79 -27.30
N TRP A 964 20.69 5.94 -28.29
CA TRP A 964 21.92 6.71 -28.18
C TRP A 964 21.69 8.17 -28.59
N ILE A 965 21.80 9.09 -27.63
CA ILE A 965 21.53 10.52 -27.85
C ILE A 965 22.83 11.30 -27.89
N SER A 966 23.04 12.07 -28.96
CA SER A 966 24.14 13.03 -29.09
C SER A 966 24.03 14.16 -28.07
N LEU A 967 25.05 14.29 -27.20
CA LEU A 967 25.31 15.51 -26.44
C LEU A 967 25.96 16.59 -27.31
N GLY A 968 26.56 16.22 -28.44
CA GLY A 968 27.01 17.11 -29.50
C GLY A 968 28.51 17.02 -29.79
N ILE A 969 28.90 17.56 -30.94
CA ILE A 969 30.28 17.58 -31.42
C ILE A 969 31.09 18.64 -30.67
N SER A 970 32.31 18.26 -30.30
CA SER A 970 33.31 19.06 -29.59
C SER A 970 34.67 18.95 -30.28
N ARG A 971 35.56 19.92 -30.06
CA ARG A 971 36.95 19.90 -30.55
C ARG A 971 37.89 20.21 -29.39
N SER A 972 38.96 19.45 -29.24
CA SER A 972 40.01 19.74 -28.26
C SER A 972 41.38 19.89 -28.94
N ARG A 973 42.19 20.82 -28.42
CA ARG A 973 43.62 20.96 -28.81
C ARG A 973 44.53 20.07 -27.96
N THR A 974 44.16 19.80 -26.70
CA THR A 974 44.84 18.84 -25.79
C THR A 974 43.90 18.47 -24.63
N GLY A 975 43.76 17.17 -24.32
CA GLY A 975 43.08 16.69 -23.11
C GLY A 975 42.43 15.31 -23.25
N ARG A 976 42.07 14.68 -22.11
CA ARG A 976 41.11 13.57 -22.08
C ARG A 976 39.69 14.15 -21.96
N PRO A 977 38.71 13.71 -22.77
CA PRO A 977 37.30 13.98 -22.50
C PRO A 977 36.91 13.32 -21.18
N SER A 978 36.19 14.08 -20.34
CA SER A 978 35.63 13.61 -19.07
C SER A 978 34.40 14.42 -18.71
N ARG A 979 33.61 13.90 -17.77
CA ARG A 979 32.57 14.64 -17.04
C ARG A 979 33.00 15.00 -15.62
#